data_AF-A0A453FYH4-F1
#
_entry.id   AF-A0A453FYH4-F1
#
_cell.length_a   1.000
_cell.length_b   1.000
_cell.length_c   1.000
_cell.angle_alpha   90.00
_cell.angle_beta   90.00
_cell.angle_gamma   90.00
#
_symmetry.space_group_name_H-M   'P 1'
#
loop_
_entity.id
_entity.type
_entity.pdbx_description
1 polymer ?
#
loop_
_entity_poly.entity_id
_entity_poly.type
_entity_poly.pdbx_seq_one_letter_code
_entity_poly.pdbx_strand_id
1 'polypeptide(L)'
;QLDFAVLKYRNQKLSEQLAVHKFEYHALEGKFDDLKQKQKAHHETQDLANKSWEHLVRDLKAISVCKSGFQNPSCSAGPSNVSTDGACIPKDKDFLSRLVETGATESSGCHLENHVHSSTTDVLQNILFSSNASWHANKKSLLDLFAALPENERSRELRTTGTELSLQLNDAIQELSDLHLKHRRLTEKHHEERYLNTRSKAEQKRLKEELASAVAELEESNHKLAVLKAQGDPTHGTPILFPTLGNKSLPEDNVRDKQKELQDLEACHKEFTDLISQRLVEIRRLHEDRIEILNKLSTFQNTLMDFKSISSSKAFQVLKDQLQKSQAELDHCRTLLEKLQVNKDKLIWQEREVNVKVDLSGIPHRVSLNCESSIAVLKQNREKVVDEKNMLALKLEKSSREPGRNQIISEFKALVSSLPGEMGAMQTELSKCKDDASELHSLRAEVHSVSDILARKEHTINESLCRSADAGSETRDLRSRVCELRQMNCELKLFVEMYKRDSTDSRDLLESKDREYCEWAHVHSLKSSLDESRLEQRVKAAIEAEAMSQQRLASGESEIAELRGKMESARRDIGSLSELLKSKHEEGEAYLSEIESIGQAYEDIQTQNQQLLQQIIERDDHNTKVILWTQLLFCVHVDVSLSST
;
A
#
# COMPACT_ATOMS: atom_id res chain seq x y z
N GLN A 1 -29.14 31.36 59.75
CA GLN A 1 -29.69 30.00 59.56
C GLN A 1 -29.17 29.49 58.22
N LEU A 2 -28.31 28.47 58.21
CA LEU A 2 -27.85 27.87 56.95
C LEU A 2 -28.99 27.01 56.38
N ASP A 3 -29.33 27.22 55.11
CA ASP A 3 -30.49 26.61 54.47
C ASP A 3 -30.34 25.08 54.37
N PHE A 4 -31.24 24.35 55.04
CA PHE A 4 -31.22 22.89 55.19
C PHE A 4 -31.19 22.17 53.83
N ALA A 5 -31.78 22.77 52.80
CA ALA A 5 -31.78 22.26 51.44
C ALA A 5 -30.37 22.19 50.82
N VAL A 6 -29.53 23.20 51.07
CA VAL A 6 -28.16 23.26 50.53
C VAL A 6 -27.28 22.20 51.19
N LEU A 7 -27.43 21.99 52.50
CA LEU A 7 -26.71 20.93 53.22
C LEU A 7 -27.12 19.54 52.75
N LYS A 8 -28.41 19.32 52.49
CA LYS A 8 -28.92 18.03 51.99
C LYS A 8 -28.36 17.71 50.61
N TYR A 9 -28.36 18.68 49.69
CA TYR A 9 -27.78 18.52 48.35
C TYR A 9 -26.27 18.25 48.40
N ARG A 10 -25.54 18.97 49.25
CA ARG A 10 -24.09 18.78 49.40
C ARG A 10 -23.74 17.40 49.98
N ASN A 11 -24.51 16.92 50.96
CA ASN A 11 -24.34 15.56 51.50
C ASN A 11 -24.66 14.48 50.47
N GLN A 12 -25.71 14.69 49.66
CA GLN A 12 -26.05 13.75 48.59
C GLN A 12 -24.93 13.64 47.56
N LYS A 13 -24.38 14.79 47.12
CA LYS A 13 -23.27 14.82 46.16
C LYS A 13 -21.98 14.20 46.71
N LEU A 14 -21.70 14.38 48.00
CA LEU A 14 -20.58 13.71 48.66
C LEU A 14 -20.79 12.20 48.77
N SER A 15 -22.02 11.76 49.04
CA SER A 15 -22.36 10.33 49.08
C SER A 15 -22.22 9.67 47.70
N GLU A 16 -22.60 10.37 46.64
CA GLU A 16 -22.41 9.90 45.25
C GLU A 16 -20.92 9.80 44.89
N GLN A 17 -20.10 10.82 45.22
CA GLN A 17 -18.65 10.77 45.02
C GLN A 17 -17.99 9.62 45.81
N LEU A 18 -18.44 9.38 47.04
CA LEU A 18 -17.91 8.32 47.88
C LEU A 18 -18.28 6.91 47.34
N ALA A 19 -19.44 6.78 46.69
CA ALA A 19 -19.81 5.54 46.00
C ALA A 19 -18.94 5.28 44.76
N VAL A 20 -18.64 6.32 43.98
CA VAL A 20 -17.74 6.22 42.82
C VAL A 20 -16.33 5.80 43.24
N HIS A 21 -15.75 6.47 44.25
CA HIS A 21 -14.40 6.12 44.73
C HIS A 21 -14.33 4.72 45.34
N LYS A 22 -15.39 4.24 46.00
CA LYS A 22 -15.46 2.85 46.47
C LYS A 22 -15.41 1.87 45.31
N PHE A 23 -16.14 2.13 44.23
CA PHE A 23 -16.10 1.29 43.03
C PHE A 23 -14.71 1.27 42.38
N GLU A 24 -14.07 2.44 42.24
CA GLU A 24 -12.70 2.56 41.73
C GLU A 24 -11.69 1.80 42.59
N TYR A 25 -11.83 1.87 43.92
CA TYR A 25 -10.95 1.14 44.85
C TYR A 25 -11.06 -0.38 44.66
N HIS A 26 -12.28 -0.92 44.58
CA HIS A 26 -12.47 -2.36 44.37
C HIS A 26 -11.95 -2.81 42.99
N ALA A 27 -12.08 -1.96 41.97
CA ALA A 27 -11.51 -2.24 40.65
C ALA A 27 -9.97 -2.25 40.67
N LEU A 28 -9.34 -1.39 41.45
CA LEU A 28 -7.89 -1.38 41.64
C LEU A 28 -7.40 -2.57 42.47
N GLU A 29 -8.13 -2.95 43.51
CA GLU A 29 -7.83 -4.12 44.34
C GLU A 29 -7.86 -5.41 43.52
N GLY A 30 -8.89 -5.59 42.66
CA GLY A 30 -8.93 -6.72 41.73
C GLY A 30 -7.75 -6.77 40.75
N LYS A 31 -7.31 -5.61 40.23
CA LYS A 31 -6.12 -5.56 39.36
C LYS A 31 -4.83 -5.92 40.11
N PHE A 32 -4.73 -5.58 41.39
CA PHE A 32 -3.57 -5.92 42.22
C PHE A 32 -3.48 -7.43 42.46
N ASP A 33 -4.61 -8.08 42.75
CA ASP A 33 -4.65 -9.54 42.94
C ASP A 33 -4.31 -10.30 41.65
N ASP A 34 -4.82 -9.83 40.50
CA ASP A 34 -4.46 -10.38 39.19
C ASP A 34 -2.95 -10.30 38.92
N LEU A 35 -2.32 -9.16 39.24
CA LEU A 35 -0.87 -8.98 39.08
C LEU A 35 -0.09 -9.92 40.00
N LYS A 36 -0.53 -10.10 41.25
CA LYS A 36 0.09 -11.00 42.20
C LYS A 36 0.02 -12.47 41.75
N GLN A 37 -1.11 -12.88 41.17
CA GLN A 37 -1.25 -14.23 40.61
C GLN A 37 -0.36 -14.44 39.38
N LYS A 38 -0.26 -13.44 38.50
CA LYS A 38 0.66 -13.47 37.34
C LYS A 38 2.12 -13.58 37.77
N GLN A 39 2.54 -12.84 38.80
CA GLN A 39 3.90 -12.91 39.33
C GLN A 39 4.22 -14.32 39.87
N LYS A 40 3.28 -14.95 40.57
CA LYS A 40 3.45 -16.31 41.07
C LYS A 40 3.65 -17.32 39.93
N ALA A 41 2.81 -17.26 38.89
CA ALA A 41 2.93 -18.13 37.73
C ALA A 41 4.27 -17.94 36.98
N HIS A 42 4.78 -16.71 36.92
CA HIS A 42 6.09 -16.43 36.34
C HIS A 42 7.23 -17.11 37.13
N HIS A 43 7.20 -17.01 38.47
CA HIS A 43 8.22 -17.64 39.31
C HIS A 43 8.22 -19.17 39.18
N GLU A 44 7.04 -19.79 39.12
CA GLU A 44 6.92 -21.24 38.90
C GLU A 44 7.52 -21.68 37.55
N THR A 45 7.32 -20.86 36.51
CA THR A 45 7.88 -21.12 35.17
C THR A 45 9.40 -20.99 35.15
N GLN A 46 9.95 -19.97 35.84
CA GLN A 46 11.38 -19.74 35.95
C GLN A 46 12.10 -20.90 36.67
N ASP A 47 11.53 -21.41 37.76
CA ASP A 47 12.08 -22.56 38.49
C ASP A 47 12.12 -23.83 37.61
N LEU A 48 11.10 -24.05 36.79
CA LEU A 48 11.07 -25.19 35.87
C LEU A 48 12.13 -25.07 34.77
N ALA A 49 12.32 -23.85 34.23
CA ALA A 49 13.34 -23.58 33.22
C ALA A 49 14.76 -23.83 33.78
N ASN A 50 15.04 -23.35 34.98
CA ASN A 50 16.34 -23.55 35.64
C ASN A 50 16.65 -25.04 35.86
N LYS A 51 15.69 -25.82 36.38
CA LYS A 51 15.86 -27.28 36.56
C LYS A 51 16.15 -28.01 35.25
N SER A 52 15.48 -27.60 34.17
CA SER A 52 15.67 -28.17 32.84
C SER A 52 17.06 -27.84 32.28
N TRP A 53 17.52 -26.62 32.49
CA TRP A 53 18.84 -26.16 32.07
C TRP A 53 19.97 -26.89 32.80
N GLU A 54 19.87 -27.05 34.12
CA GLU A 54 20.84 -27.81 34.91
C GLU A 54 20.95 -29.28 34.46
N HIS A 55 19.82 -29.89 34.07
CA HIS A 55 19.80 -31.25 33.53
C HIS A 55 20.57 -31.34 32.22
N LEU A 56 20.33 -30.41 31.30
CA LEU A 56 21.01 -30.34 30.00
C LEU A 56 22.53 -30.18 30.15
N VAL A 57 22.97 -29.29 31.05
CA VAL A 57 24.40 -29.06 31.32
C VAL A 57 25.06 -30.34 31.86
N ARG A 58 24.35 -31.08 32.72
CA ARG A 58 24.85 -32.35 33.28
C ARG A 58 25.04 -33.41 32.19
N ASP A 59 24.06 -33.56 31.30
CA ASP A 59 24.11 -34.53 30.20
C ASP A 59 25.23 -34.22 29.20
N LEU A 60 25.37 -32.94 28.82
CA LEU A 60 26.43 -32.49 27.93
C LEU A 60 27.83 -32.71 28.53
N LYS A 61 27.97 -32.54 29.85
CA LYS A 61 29.22 -32.83 30.57
C LYS A 61 29.57 -34.32 30.58
N ALA A 62 28.57 -35.20 30.69
CA ALA A 62 28.81 -36.64 30.61
C ALA A 62 29.30 -37.06 29.21
N ILE A 63 28.71 -36.49 28.14
CA ILE A 63 29.08 -36.78 26.76
C ILE A 63 30.49 -36.27 26.41
N SER A 64 30.90 -35.12 26.95
CA SER A 64 32.22 -34.54 26.67
C SER A 64 33.38 -35.35 27.26
N VAL A 65 33.19 -35.98 28.43
CA VAL A 65 34.19 -36.85 29.06
C VAL A 65 34.37 -38.16 28.29
N CYS A 66 33.30 -38.73 27.71
CA CYS A 66 33.37 -39.97 26.94
C CYS A 66 34.18 -39.87 25.64
N LYS A 67 34.24 -38.69 25.00
CA LYS A 67 35.03 -38.47 23.78
C LYS A 67 36.53 -38.31 24.04
N SER A 68 36.93 -37.91 25.25
CA SER A 68 38.33 -37.79 25.65
C SER A 68 38.98 -39.15 26.00
N GLY A 69 38.18 -40.17 26.30
CA GLY A 69 38.66 -41.47 26.84
C GLY A 69 39.12 -42.50 25.80
N PHE A 70 38.93 -42.25 24.50
CA PHE A 70 39.42 -43.13 23.43
C PHE A 70 40.88 -42.81 23.05
N GLN A 71 41.80 -42.90 24.01
CA GLN A 71 43.22 -43.09 23.70
C GLN A 71 43.62 -44.50 24.14
N ASN A 72 43.97 -45.34 23.17
CA ASN A 72 44.54 -46.65 23.42
C ASN A 72 45.82 -46.51 24.27
N PRO A 73 45.99 -47.30 25.35
CA PRO A 73 47.20 -47.28 26.17
C PRO A 73 48.27 -48.17 25.53
N SER A 74 48.90 -47.71 24.46
CA SER A 74 50.16 -48.31 23.98
C SER A 74 50.91 -47.37 23.06
N CYS A 75 51.77 -46.52 23.62
CA CYS A 75 53.19 -46.48 23.26
C CYS A 75 53.90 -45.40 24.08
N SER A 76 55.07 -45.79 24.55
CA SER A 76 55.93 -45.14 25.51
C SER A 76 56.44 -43.76 25.08
N ALA A 77 56.56 -42.91 26.09
CA ALA A 77 57.40 -41.73 26.22
C ALA A 77 58.59 -41.60 25.25
N GLY A 78 58.70 -40.41 24.66
CA GLY A 78 59.93 -39.81 24.16
C GLY A 78 59.72 -38.30 23.99
N PRO A 79 60.51 -37.42 24.62
CA PRO A 79 60.36 -35.98 24.48
C PRO A 79 61.17 -35.51 23.26
N SER A 80 60.51 -34.97 22.22
CA SER A 80 61.21 -34.22 21.19
C SER A 80 60.51 -32.90 20.93
N ASN A 81 61.09 -31.85 21.52
CA ASN A 81 60.93 -30.48 21.11
C ASN A 81 61.37 -30.34 19.64
N VAL A 82 60.44 -30.09 18.73
CA VAL A 82 60.73 -29.37 17.49
C VAL A 82 59.62 -28.36 17.27
N SER A 83 60.01 -27.10 17.44
CA SER A 83 59.27 -25.92 17.00
C SER A 83 59.09 -26.01 15.49
N THR A 84 57.84 -26.03 15.04
CA THR A 84 57.52 -25.50 13.71
C THR A 84 56.16 -24.83 13.78
N ASP A 85 56.27 -23.51 13.65
CA ASP A 85 55.27 -22.51 13.33
C ASP A 85 54.03 -23.09 12.63
N GLY A 86 52.91 -23.05 13.33
CA GLY A 86 51.60 -23.49 12.85
C GLY A 86 50.57 -22.92 13.80
N ALA A 87 49.92 -21.84 13.37
CA ALA A 87 49.03 -21.01 14.16
C ALA A 87 48.03 -21.85 14.99
N CYS A 88 48.32 -21.98 16.28
CA CYS A 88 47.35 -22.44 17.25
C CYS A 88 46.42 -21.24 17.51
N ILE A 89 45.15 -21.35 17.10
CA ILE A 89 44.12 -20.34 17.35
C ILE A 89 44.17 -19.98 18.84
N PRO A 90 44.33 -18.70 19.21
CA PRO A 90 44.45 -18.31 20.62
C PRO A 90 43.25 -18.81 21.41
N LYS A 91 43.49 -19.25 22.65
CA LYS A 91 42.44 -19.64 23.60
C LYS A 91 41.43 -18.49 23.72
N ASP A 92 40.33 -18.57 23.00
CA ASP A 92 39.33 -17.51 22.90
C ASP A 92 38.51 -17.48 24.19
N LYS A 93 39.11 -16.92 25.25
CA LYS A 93 38.43 -16.61 26.51
C LYS A 93 37.31 -15.58 26.28
N ASP A 94 37.41 -14.78 25.22
CA ASP A 94 36.50 -13.68 24.89
C ASP A 94 35.16 -14.14 24.29
N PHE A 95 35.10 -15.33 23.68
CA PHE A 95 33.85 -15.88 23.16
C PHE A 95 32.94 -16.35 24.28
N LEU A 96 33.53 -16.94 25.32
CA LEU A 96 32.78 -17.53 26.42
C LEU A 96 32.38 -16.50 27.47
N SER A 97 33.20 -15.47 27.71
CA SER A 97 32.80 -14.31 28.50
C SER A 97 31.66 -13.52 27.83
N ARG A 98 31.63 -13.42 26.50
CA ARG A 98 30.51 -12.79 25.78
C ARG A 98 29.22 -13.61 25.76
N LEU A 99 29.31 -14.94 25.80
CA LEU A 99 28.12 -15.79 25.98
C LEU A 99 27.49 -15.59 27.38
N VAL A 100 28.30 -15.20 28.37
CA VAL A 100 27.82 -14.82 29.70
C VAL A 100 27.21 -13.40 29.70
N GLU A 101 27.75 -12.46 28.93
CA GLU A 101 27.21 -11.09 28.80
C GLU A 101 25.91 -11.00 27.98
N THR A 102 25.61 -11.98 27.13
CA THR A 102 24.41 -11.98 26.26
C THR A 102 23.14 -12.54 26.91
N GLY A 103 23.14 -12.71 28.25
CA GLY A 103 21.95 -13.07 29.01
C GLY A 103 20.91 -11.94 29.07
N ALA A 104 19.80 -12.11 28.35
CA ALA A 104 18.70 -11.16 28.21
C ALA A 104 17.86 -10.97 29.50
N THR A 105 18.41 -10.33 30.54
CA THR A 105 17.61 -9.84 31.68
C THR A 105 18.16 -8.53 32.23
N GLU A 106 17.79 -7.39 31.62
CA GLU A 106 17.94 -6.05 32.21
C GLU A 106 16.84 -5.72 33.24
N SER A 107 16.21 -6.71 33.87
CA SER A 107 15.21 -6.47 34.91
C SER A 107 15.29 -7.48 36.05
N SER A 108 16.24 -7.24 36.95
CA SER A 108 16.11 -7.37 38.41
C SER A 108 17.50 -7.60 39.03
N GLY A 109 17.85 -6.77 40.00
CA GLY A 109 19.02 -6.98 40.82
C GLY A 109 18.82 -8.20 41.70
N CYS A 110 19.24 -9.38 41.23
CA CYS A 110 19.37 -10.58 42.02
C CYS A 110 20.72 -11.22 41.67
N HIS A 111 21.66 -11.11 42.60
CA HIS A 111 22.89 -11.91 42.61
C HIS A 111 22.50 -13.40 42.63
N LEU A 112 22.44 -14.05 41.47
CA LEU A 112 22.40 -15.50 41.38
C LEU A 112 23.60 -16.01 40.59
N GLU A 113 24.66 -16.26 41.37
CA GLU A 113 25.66 -17.32 41.25
C GLU A 113 26.31 -17.60 39.88
N ASN A 114 27.55 -17.10 39.79
CA ASN A 114 28.63 -17.48 38.86
C ASN A 114 28.93 -19.00 38.77
N HIS A 115 28.24 -19.88 39.51
CA HIS A 115 28.52 -21.31 39.57
C HIS A 115 27.94 -22.11 38.39
N VAL A 116 26.80 -21.70 37.82
CA VAL A 116 26.17 -22.41 36.68
C VAL A 116 26.89 -22.10 35.36
N HIS A 117 27.54 -20.93 35.27
CA HIS A 117 28.14 -20.42 34.03
C HIS A 117 29.54 -20.98 33.74
N SER A 118 30.32 -21.39 34.75
CA SER A 118 31.64 -21.98 34.52
C SER A 118 31.54 -23.38 33.89
N SER A 119 30.59 -24.21 34.34
CA SER A 119 30.51 -25.61 33.87
C SER A 119 30.10 -25.72 32.39
N THR A 120 29.24 -24.84 31.89
CA THR A 120 28.85 -24.81 30.47
C THR A 120 30.01 -24.36 29.59
N THR A 121 30.76 -23.37 30.08
CA THR A 121 31.97 -22.84 29.46
C THR A 121 33.07 -23.91 29.33
N ASP A 122 33.29 -24.69 30.38
CA ASP A 122 34.27 -25.78 30.41
C ASP A 122 33.89 -26.94 29.47
N VAL A 123 32.59 -27.28 29.39
CA VAL A 123 32.10 -28.34 28.48
C VAL A 123 32.28 -27.95 27.03
N LEU A 124 31.97 -26.71 26.66
CA LEU A 124 32.15 -26.20 25.30
C LEU A 124 33.63 -26.12 24.91
N GLN A 125 34.51 -25.69 25.81
CA GLN A 125 35.96 -25.72 25.57
C GLN A 125 36.44 -27.15 25.31
N ASN A 126 36.07 -28.12 26.15
CA ASN A 126 36.52 -29.50 26.00
C ASN A 126 36.09 -30.13 24.67
N ILE A 127 34.86 -29.85 24.22
CA ILE A 127 34.36 -30.33 22.93
C ILE A 127 35.16 -29.70 21.77
N LEU A 128 35.41 -28.39 21.82
CA LEU A 128 36.13 -27.68 20.77
C LEU A 128 37.60 -28.14 20.66
N PHE A 129 38.28 -28.27 21.81
CA PHE A 129 39.66 -28.75 21.87
C PHE A 129 39.79 -30.20 21.41
N SER A 130 38.86 -31.08 21.81
CA SER A 130 38.85 -32.48 21.38
C SER A 130 38.68 -32.61 19.86
N SER A 131 37.77 -31.82 19.28
CA SER A 131 37.54 -31.83 17.83
C SER A 131 38.77 -31.33 17.07
N ASN A 132 39.41 -30.25 17.52
CA ASN A 132 40.58 -29.70 16.84
C ASN A 132 41.81 -30.62 16.96
N ALA A 133 42.04 -31.22 18.13
CA ALA A 133 43.12 -32.18 18.33
C ALA A 133 42.96 -33.43 17.46
N SER A 134 41.72 -33.95 17.31
CA SER A 134 41.42 -35.10 16.45
C SER A 134 41.68 -34.80 14.97
N TRP A 135 41.42 -33.56 14.53
CA TRP A 135 41.67 -33.14 13.15
C TRP A 135 43.16 -33.07 12.82
N HIS A 136 43.96 -32.45 13.70
CA HIS A 136 45.41 -32.40 13.53
C HIS A 136 46.05 -33.80 13.58
N ALA A 137 45.56 -34.68 14.45
CA ALA A 137 46.02 -36.07 14.51
C ALA A 137 45.72 -36.82 13.20
N ASN A 138 44.50 -36.71 12.67
CA ASN A 138 44.13 -37.35 11.40
C ASN A 138 44.91 -36.80 10.20
N LYS A 139 45.14 -35.48 10.16
CA LYS A 139 45.97 -34.83 9.12
C LYS A 139 47.41 -35.35 9.16
N LYS A 140 47.99 -35.46 10.37
CA LYS A 140 49.33 -36.01 10.55
C LYS A 140 49.41 -37.48 10.15
N SER A 141 48.45 -38.31 10.57
CA SER A 141 48.40 -39.73 10.19
C SER A 141 48.29 -39.94 8.68
N LEU A 142 47.54 -39.09 7.97
CA LEU A 142 47.47 -39.14 6.50
C LEU A 142 48.81 -38.77 5.85
N LEU A 143 49.49 -37.73 6.35
CA LEU A 143 50.80 -37.32 5.87
C LEU A 143 51.87 -38.41 6.12
N ASP A 144 51.84 -39.03 7.30
CA ASP A 144 52.74 -40.13 7.66
C ASP A 144 52.49 -41.38 6.80
N LEU A 145 51.23 -41.70 6.49
CA LEU A 145 50.85 -42.75 5.54
C LEU A 145 51.37 -42.45 4.13
N PHE A 146 51.25 -41.22 3.66
CA PHE A 146 51.79 -40.84 2.35
C PHE A 146 53.32 -40.92 2.30
N ALA A 147 54.01 -40.63 3.42
CA ALA A 147 55.47 -40.74 3.52
C ALA A 147 55.98 -42.19 3.50
N ALA A 148 55.19 -43.14 4.03
CA ALA A 148 55.54 -44.56 4.12
C ALA A 148 55.29 -45.37 2.82
N LEU A 149 54.65 -44.79 1.79
CA LEU A 149 54.43 -45.48 0.52
C LEU A 149 55.73 -45.64 -0.31
N PRO A 150 55.93 -46.78 -1.00
CA PRO A 150 57.10 -47.01 -1.86
C PRO A 150 57.14 -46.06 -3.06
N GLU A 151 58.33 -45.66 -3.53
CA GLU A 151 58.50 -44.75 -4.68
C GLU A 151 58.16 -45.44 -6.02
N ASN A 152 56.92 -45.26 -6.47
CA ASN A 152 56.40 -45.68 -7.76
C ASN A 152 55.67 -44.49 -8.41
N GLU A 153 55.46 -44.48 -9.72
CA GLU A 153 54.75 -43.37 -10.39
C GLU A 153 53.36 -43.11 -9.81
N ARG A 154 52.60 -44.18 -9.53
CA ARG A 154 51.27 -44.08 -8.89
C ARG A 154 51.31 -43.51 -7.48
N SER A 155 52.33 -43.81 -6.68
CA SER A 155 52.43 -43.25 -5.31
C SER A 155 52.88 -41.80 -5.33
N ARG A 156 53.65 -41.39 -6.35
CA ARG A 156 53.98 -39.99 -6.61
C ARG A 156 52.75 -39.18 -6.99
N GLU A 157 51.92 -39.69 -7.90
CA GLU A 157 50.62 -39.07 -8.25
C GLU A 157 49.64 -39.01 -7.07
N LEU A 158 49.59 -40.06 -6.24
CA LEU A 158 48.73 -40.07 -5.06
C LEU A 158 49.20 -39.04 -4.00
N ARG A 159 50.52 -38.84 -3.87
CA ARG A 159 51.09 -37.85 -2.96
C ARG A 159 50.85 -36.43 -3.45
N THR A 160 51.02 -36.16 -4.75
CA THR A 160 50.75 -34.83 -5.33
C THR A 160 49.28 -34.45 -5.21
N THR A 161 48.37 -35.38 -5.53
CA THR A 161 46.92 -35.17 -5.35
C THR A 161 46.53 -35.00 -3.88
N GLY A 162 47.13 -35.76 -2.97
CA GLY A 162 46.93 -35.60 -1.52
C GLY A 162 47.41 -34.24 -1.00
N THR A 163 48.57 -33.75 -1.47
CA THR A 163 49.07 -32.42 -1.10
C THR A 163 48.24 -31.29 -1.69
N GLU A 164 47.77 -31.43 -2.93
CA GLU A 164 46.87 -30.48 -3.60
C GLU A 164 45.54 -30.36 -2.83
N LEU A 165 44.93 -31.49 -2.45
CA LEU A 165 43.71 -31.52 -1.66
C LEU A 165 43.90 -30.93 -0.26
N SER A 166 45.05 -31.18 0.38
CA SER A 166 45.38 -30.57 1.68
C SER A 166 45.55 -29.06 1.58
N LEU A 167 46.14 -28.56 0.48
CA LEU A 167 46.28 -27.12 0.21
C LEU A 167 44.90 -26.47 0.01
N GLN A 168 44.08 -27.04 -0.89
CA GLN A 168 42.71 -26.57 -1.15
C GLN A 168 41.85 -26.57 0.11
N LEU A 169 42.00 -27.57 0.98
CA LEU A 169 41.27 -27.62 2.25
C LEU A 169 41.74 -26.53 3.22
N ASN A 170 43.05 -26.25 3.30
CA ASN A 170 43.55 -25.16 4.15
C ASN A 170 43.11 -23.79 3.62
N ASP A 171 43.11 -23.59 2.30
CA ASP A 171 42.59 -22.38 1.67
C ASP A 171 41.10 -22.21 1.99
N ALA A 172 40.31 -23.28 1.91
CA ALA A 172 38.90 -23.25 2.27
C ALA A 172 38.66 -22.95 3.76
N ILE A 173 39.50 -23.45 4.67
CA ILE A 173 39.43 -23.14 6.10
C ILE A 173 39.80 -21.68 6.37
N GLN A 174 40.79 -21.14 5.66
CA GLN A 174 41.18 -19.74 5.77
C GLN A 174 40.06 -18.81 5.27
N GLU A 175 39.48 -19.11 4.10
CA GLU A 175 38.32 -18.40 3.55
C GLU A 175 37.11 -18.44 4.51
N LEU A 176 36.85 -19.61 5.13
CA LEU A 176 35.80 -19.74 6.14
C LEU A 176 36.08 -18.88 7.38
N SER A 177 37.34 -18.80 7.81
CA SER A 177 37.76 -17.98 8.96
C SER A 177 37.62 -16.48 8.65
N ASP A 178 38.02 -16.06 7.45
CA ASP A 178 37.86 -14.69 6.98
C ASP A 178 36.39 -14.31 6.84
N LEU A 179 35.56 -15.23 6.35
CA LEU A 179 34.11 -15.07 6.29
C LEU A 179 33.49 -14.93 7.69
N HIS A 180 33.93 -15.74 8.65
CA HIS A 180 33.48 -15.63 10.03
C HIS A 180 33.86 -14.27 10.64
N LEU A 181 35.07 -13.77 10.36
CA LEU A 181 35.52 -12.47 10.83
C LEU A 181 34.74 -11.31 10.20
N LYS A 182 34.38 -11.41 8.92
CA LYS A 182 33.48 -10.47 8.24
C LYS A 182 32.08 -10.50 8.86
N HIS A 183 31.54 -11.70 9.10
CA HIS A 183 30.23 -11.87 9.73
C HIS A 183 30.20 -11.25 11.15
N ARG A 184 31.27 -11.43 11.92
CA ARG A 184 31.44 -10.79 13.24
C ARG A 184 31.36 -9.26 13.16
N ARG A 185 32.16 -8.65 12.27
CA ARG A 185 32.16 -7.19 12.08
C ARG A 185 30.80 -6.66 11.62
N LEU A 186 30.12 -7.39 10.73
CA LEU A 186 28.76 -7.02 10.28
C LEU A 186 27.75 -7.08 11.43
N THR A 187 27.85 -8.10 12.28
CA THR A 187 26.97 -8.29 13.43
C THR A 187 27.17 -7.18 14.46
N GLU A 188 28.43 -6.81 14.75
CA GLU A 188 28.77 -5.69 15.64
C GLU A 188 28.19 -4.36 15.12
N LYS A 189 28.40 -4.06 13.83
CA LYS A 189 27.84 -2.84 13.20
C LYS A 189 26.30 -2.82 13.25
N HIS A 190 25.67 -3.95 12.99
CA HIS A 190 24.21 -4.06 13.04
C HIS A 190 23.67 -3.85 14.47
N HIS A 191 24.39 -4.33 15.47
CA HIS A 191 24.04 -4.10 16.86
C HIS A 191 24.16 -2.61 17.26
N GLU A 192 25.23 -1.94 16.84
CA GLU A 192 25.39 -0.49 17.04
C GLU A 192 24.25 0.32 16.39
N GLU A 193 23.89 -0.01 15.14
CA GLU A 193 22.77 0.64 14.45
C GLU A 193 21.43 0.44 15.17
N ARG A 194 21.16 -0.77 15.67
CA ARG A 194 19.97 -1.04 16.49
C ARG A 194 19.96 -0.19 17.75
N TYR A 195 21.08 -0.12 18.47
CA TYR A 195 21.20 0.68 19.70
C TYR A 195 21.00 2.18 19.45
N LEU A 196 21.56 2.72 18.38
CA LEU A 196 21.36 4.13 18.01
C LEU A 196 19.91 4.41 17.60
N ASN A 197 19.26 3.49 16.89
CA ASN A 197 17.86 3.61 16.48
C ASN A 197 16.90 3.56 17.68
N THR A 198 17.11 2.64 18.63
CA THR A 198 16.27 2.58 19.85
C THR A 198 16.41 3.85 20.68
N ARG A 199 17.63 4.36 20.82
CA ARG A 199 17.88 5.65 21.48
C ARG A 199 17.19 6.81 20.77
N SER A 200 17.30 6.91 19.45
CA SER A 200 16.64 7.98 18.67
C SER A 200 15.12 7.93 18.79
N LYS A 201 14.52 6.73 18.76
CA LYS A 201 13.07 6.54 18.98
C LYS A 201 12.64 6.96 20.38
N ALA A 202 13.44 6.66 21.41
CA ALA A 202 13.17 7.10 22.78
C ALA A 202 13.22 8.64 22.91
N GLU A 203 14.21 9.28 22.30
CA GLU A 203 14.31 10.74 22.25
C GLU A 203 13.14 11.38 21.49
N GLN A 204 12.74 10.80 20.35
CA GLN A 204 11.57 11.27 19.60
C GLN A 204 10.27 11.16 20.42
N LYS A 205 10.09 10.07 21.17
CA LYS A 205 8.94 9.89 22.06
C LYS A 205 8.93 10.95 23.16
N ARG A 206 10.07 11.19 23.81
CA ARG A 206 10.21 12.23 24.84
C ARG A 206 9.84 13.61 24.30
N LEU A 207 10.39 13.99 23.14
CA LEU A 207 10.09 15.28 22.51
C LEU A 207 8.62 15.43 22.12
N LYS A 208 7.98 14.34 21.67
CA LYS A 208 6.54 14.34 21.34
C LYS A 208 5.69 14.56 22.59
N GLU A 209 6.05 13.94 23.71
CA GLU A 209 5.37 14.11 25.00
C GLU A 209 5.56 15.55 25.53
N GLU A 210 6.78 16.09 25.45
CA GLU A 210 7.07 17.49 25.81
C GLU A 210 6.25 18.48 24.96
N LEU A 211 6.14 18.26 23.64
CA LEU A 211 5.33 19.10 22.75
C LEU A 211 3.84 19.03 23.10
N ALA A 212 3.31 17.85 23.38
CA ALA A 212 1.90 17.67 23.75
C ALA A 212 1.58 18.40 25.07
N SER A 213 2.50 18.37 26.05
CA SER A 213 2.36 19.14 27.29
C SER A 213 2.29 20.64 27.03
N ALA A 214 3.20 21.16 26.20
CA ALA A 214 3.23 22.59 25.86
C ALA A 214 1.98 23.05 25.09
N VAL A 215 1.43 22.21 24.22
CA VAL A 215 0.16 22.49 23.51
C VAL A 215 -1.01 22.54 24.49
N ALA A 216 -1.09 21.60 25.44
CA ALA A 216 -2.15 21.59 26.45
C ALA A 216 -2.10 22.85 27.34
N GLU A 217 -0.91 23.28 27.76
CA GLU A 217 -0.71 24.54 28.50
C GLU A 217 -1.17 25.76 27.69
N LEU A 218 -0.91 25.78 26.38
CA LEU A 218 -1.35 26.86 25.49
C LEU A 218 -2.88 26.88 25.30
N GLU A 219 -3.50 25.73 25.13
CA GLU A 219 -4.97 25.59 25.04
C GLU A 219 -5.66 26.07 26.32
N GLU A 220 -5.10 25.72 27.49
CA GLU A 220 -5.61 26.20 28.77
C GLU A 220 -5.51 27.73 28.89
N SER A 221 -4.38 28.32 28.46
CA SER A 221 -4.20 29.77 28.43
C SER A 221 -5.21 30.46 27.49
N ASN A 222 -5.42 29.90 26.30
CA ASN A 222 -6.41 30.42 25.35
C ASN A 222 -7.84 30.33 25.89
N HIS A 223 -8.18 29.24 26.60
CA HIS A 223 -9.48 29.11 27.24
C HIS A 223 -9.70 30.18 28.31
N LYS A 224 -8.70 30.45 29.15
CA LYS A 224 -8.73 31.55 30.14
C LYS A 224 -8.95 32.91 29.46
N LEU A 225 -8.29 33.15 28.32
CA LEU A 225 -8.42 34.41 27.57
C LEU A 225 -9.81 34.55 26.91
N ALA A 226 -10.40 33.46 26.42
CA ALA A 226 -11.75 33.44 25.87
C ALA A 226 -12.82 33.76 26.93
N VAL A 227 -12.68 33.23 28.14
CA VAL A 227 -13.57 33.54 29.28
C VAL A 227 -13.53 35.03 29.61
N LEU A 228 -12.33 35.65 29.61
CA LEU A 228 -12.18 37.08 29.85
C LEU A 228 -12.80 37.93 28.72
N LYS A 229 -12.73 37.48 27.46
CA LYS A 229 -13.40 38.15 26.33
C LYS A 229 -14.93 38.08 26.42
N ALA A 230 -15.49 36.95 26.83
CA ALA A 230 -16.94 36.77 26.95
C ALA A 230 -17.56 37.67 28.05
N GLN A 231 -16.79 38.06 29.07
CA GLN A 231 -17.21 39.06 30.07
C GLN A 231 -17.25 40.50 29.53
N GLY A 232 -16.66 40.76 28.37
CA GLY A 232 -16.64 42.08 27.72
C GLY A 232 -17.71 42.29 26.65
N ASP A 233 -18.56 41.29 26.38
CA ASP A 233 -19.60 41.39 25.34
C ASP A 233 -20.83 42.15 25.88
N PRO A 234 -21.26 43.26 25.24
CA PRO A 234 -22.28 44.16 25.77
C PRO A 234 -23.71 43.60 25.71
N THR A 235 -23.91 42.39 25.20
CA THR A 235 -25.22 41.79 24.94
C THR A 235 -25.92 41.21 26.18
N HIS A 236 -25.23 41.10 27.33
CA HIS A 236 -25.83 40.60 28.58
C HIS A 236 -25.66 41.52 29.81
N GLY A 237 -25.34 42.80 29.61
CA GLY A 237 -25.43 43.82 30.64
C GLY A 237 -26.78 44.54 30.61
N THR A 238 -27.50 44.53 31.73
CA THR A 238 -28.77 45.23 32.02
C THR A 238 -28.94 46.57 31.27
N PRO A 239 -30.13 46.90 30.70
CA PRO A 239 -30.32 48.12 29.94
C PRO A 239 -30.04 49.35 30.80
N ILE A 240 -29.14 50.22 30.32
CA ILE A 240 -28.89 51.53 30.89
C ILE A 240 -30.15 52.38 30.67
N LEU A 241 -30.93 52.62 31.72
CA LEU A 241 -32.00 53.61 31.70
C LEU A 241 -31.37 55.01 31.75
N PHE A 242 -31.30 55.67 30.60
CA PHE A 242 -31.07 57.12 30.56
C PHE A 242 -32.35 57.83 31.00
N PRO A 243 -32.34 58.65 32.07
CA PRO A 243 -33.50 59.48 32.40
C PRO A 243 -33.64 60.58 31.35
N THR A 244 -34.72 60.54 30.58
CA THR A 244 -35.05 61.58 29.61
C THR A 244 -35.50 62.83 30.36
N LEU A 245 -34.72 63.90 30.29
CA LEU A 245 -35.00 65.17 30.96
C LEU A 245 -36.15 65.91 30.25
N GLY A 246 -37.38 65.63 30.67
CA GLY A 246 -38.59 66.32 30.21
C GLY A 246 -38.80 67.65 30.93
N ASN A 247 -38.71 68.76 30.20
CA ASN A 247 -39.05 70.10 30.65
C ASN A 247 -40.54 70.24 31.02
N LYS A 248 -40.88 70.32 32.33
CA LYS A 248 -42.07 71.03 32.86
C LYS A 248 -41.75 71.61 34.26
N SER A 249 -42.29 72.81 34.52
CA SER A 249 -41.91 73.76 35.57
C SER A 249 -42.59 73.58 36.94
N LEU A 250 -41.78 73.74 38.01
CA LEU A 250 -42.03 74.09 39.46
C LEU A 250 -42.94 73.17 40.33
N PRO A 251 -42.71 73.02 41.67
CA PRO A 251 -42.39 74.06 42.67
C PRO A 251 -41.09 73.84 43.51
N GLU A 252 -40.66 74.91 44.18
CA GLU A 252 -39.53 75.01 45.13
C GLU A 252 -39.71 74.12 46.38
N ASP A 253 -39.32 72.84 46.31
CA ASP A 253 -38.92 72.08 47.52
C ASP A 253 -37.88 70.95 47.25
N ASN A 254 -37.35 70.83 46.03
CA ASN A 254 -36.53 69.69 45.61
C ASN A 254 -35.03 69.99 45.38
N VAL A 255 -34.50 71.10 45.91
CA VAL A 255 -33.07 71.46 45.70
C VAL A 255 -32.13 70.44 46.37
N ARG A 256 -32.56 69.83 47.48
CA ARG A 256 -31.76 68.83 48.23
C ARG A 256 -31.69 67.48 47.50
N ASP A 257 -32.77 67.04 46.86
CA ASP A 257 -32.81 65.79 46.08
C ASP A 257 -32.04 65.92 44.76
N LYS A 258 -32.16 67.05 44.06
CA LYS A 258 -31.38 67.30 42.84
C LYS A 258 -29.87 67.38 43.08
N GLN A 259 -29.45 67.94 44.22
CA GLN A 259 -28.03 67.98 44.60
C GLN A 259 -27.49 66.58 44.92
N LYS A 260 -28.31 65.73 45.53
CA LYS A 260 -27.96 64.34 45.84
C LYS A 260 -27.89 63.48 44.58
N GLU A 261 -28.86 63.62 43.67
CA GLU A 261 -28.81 62.97 42.36
C GLU A 261 -27.59 63.39 41.54
N LEU A 262 -27.19 64.67 41.60
CA LEU A 262 -25.96 65.15 40.97
C LEU A 262 -24.71 64.54 41.60
N GLN A 263 -24.66 64.42 42.93
CA GLN A 263 -23.54 63.78 43.63
C GLN A 263 -23.45 62.28 43.34
N ASP A 264 -24.59 61.59 43.29
CA ASP A 264 -24.65 60.16 42.95
C ASP A 264 -24.27 59.92 41.48
N LEU A 265 -24.67 60.82 40.57
CA LEU A 265 -24.25 60.79 39.17
C LEU A 265 -22.76 61.09 39.02
N GLU A 266 -22.21 62.03 39.79
CA GLU A 266 -20.78 62.35 39.81
C GLU A 266 -19.94 61.19 40.37
N ALA A 267 -20.42 60.52 41.42
CA ALA A 267 -19.81 59.31 41.96
C ALA A 267 -19.84 58.17 40.93
N CYS A 268 -20.98 57.94 40.27
CA CYS A 268 -21.12 56.93 39.22
C CYS A 268 -20.21 57.22 38.02
N HIS A 269 -20.12 58.47 37.58
CA HIS A 269 -19.20 58.89 36.53
C HIS A 269 -17.73 58.65 36.92
N LYS A 270 -17.38 58.89 38.18
CA LYS A 270 -16.02 58.63 38.70
C LYS A 270 -15.70 57.14 38.71
N GLU A 271 -16.62 56.29 39.17
CA GLU A 271 -16.46 54.83 39.14
C GLU A 271 -16.29 54.30 37.70
N PHE A 272 -17.07 54.81 36.74
CA PHE A 272 -16.88 54.45 35.33
C PHE A 272 -15.54 54.93 34.78
N THR A 273 -15.09 56.12 35.15
CA THR A 273 -13.79 56.65 34.73
C THR A 273 -12.64 55.79 35.28
N ASP A 274 -12.73 55.37 36.54
CA ASP A 274 -11.74 54.49 37.17
C ASP A 274 -11.74 53.09 36.53
N LEU A 275 -12.92 52.53 36.22
CA LEU A 275 -13.05 51.24 35.54
C LEU A 275 -12.48 51.29 34.11
N ILE A 276 -12.79 52.33 33.34
CA ILE A 276 -12.22 52.54 32.00
C ILE A 276 -10.70 52.66 32.07
N SER A 277 -10.17 53.37 33.07
CA SER A 277 -8.73 53.52 33.27
C SER A 277 -8.06 52.19 33.58
N GLN A 278 -8.64 51.36 34.45
CA GLN A 278 -8.15 50.02 34.75
C GLN A 278 -8.17 49.12 33.51
N ARG A 279 -9.27 49.13 32.74
CA ARG A 279 -9.38 48.35 31.50
C ARG A 279 -8.37 48.78 30.44
N LEU A 280 -8.09 50.07 30.31
CA LEU A 280 -7.06 50.56 29.39
C LEU A 280 -5.65 50.10 29.78
N VAL A 281 -5.34 50.01 31.08
CA VAL A 281 -4.06 49.45 31.55
C VAL A 281 -3.96 47.96 31.24
N GLU A 282 -5.04 47.21 31.47
CA GLU A 282 -5.10 45.78 31.17
C GLU A 282 -4.93 45.49 29.66
N ILE A 283 -5.61 46.26 28.80
CA ILE A 283 -5.46 46.16 27.34
C ILE A 283 -4.02 46.45 26.91
N ARG A 284 -3.37 47.47 27.50
CA ARG A 284 -1.96 47.77 27.21
C ARG A 284 -1.05 46.60 27.57
N ARG A 285 -1.22 46.03 28.77
CA ARG A 285 -0.42 44.87 29.20
C ARG A 285 -0.61 43.67 28.26
N LEU A 286 -1.85 43.34 27.90
CA LEU A 286 -2.14 42.25 26.97
C LEU A 286 -1.57 42.49 25.56
N HIS A 287 -1.48 43.75 25.14
CA HIS A 287 -0.84 44.10 23.88
C HIS A 287 0.68 43.89 23.92
N GLU A 288 1.32 44.25 25.03
CA GLU A 288 2.74 43.98 25.29
C GLU A 288 3.02 42.47 25.32
N ASP A 289 2.20 41.68 26.03
CA ASP A 289 2.31 40.21 26.06
C ASP A 289 2.20 39.62 24.64
N ARG A 290 1.26 40.13 23.82
CA ARG A 290 1.10 39.70 22.41
C ARG A 290 2.34 40.01 21.58
N ILE A 291 2.96 41.18 21.75
CA ILE A 291 4.19 41.55 21.05
C ILE A 291 5.33 40.61 21.43
N GLU A 292 5.46 40.27 22.71
CA GLU A 292 6.47 39.33 23.19
C GLU A 292 6.30 37.93 22.56
N ILE A 293 5.07 37.44 22.50
CA ILE A 293 4.76 36.14 21.87
C ILE A 293 5.08 36.17 20.37
N LEU A 294 4.71 37.24 19.66
CA LEU A 294 5.03 37.39 18.23
C LEU A 294 6.53 37.42 17.97
N ASN A 295 7.30 38.06 18.85
CA ASN A 295 8.76 38.04 18.79
C ASN A 295 9.32 36.62 19.01
N LYS A 296 8.82 35.87 19.99
CA LYS A 296 9.22 34.47 20.21
C LYS A 296 8.90 33.59 18.99
N LEU A 297 7.72 33.74 18.40
CA LEU A 297 7.34 33.04 17.16
C LEU A 297 8.29 33.33 16.00
N SER A 298 8.67 34.60 15.81
CA SER A 298 9.67 35.01 14.81
C SER A 298 11.03 34.34 15.05
N THR A 299 11.49 34.28 16.31
CA THR A 299 12.75 33.59 16.64
C THR A 299 12.69 32.09 16.36
N PHE A 300 11.58 31.41 16.65
CA PHE A 300 11.41 30.00 16.31
C PHE A 300 11.38 29.77 14.80
N GLN A 301 10.68 30.62 14.06
CA GLN A 301 10.63 30.55 12.60
C GLN A 301 12.02 30.73 11.99
N ASN A 302 12.80 31.69 12.45
CA ASN A 302 14.18 31.90 11.97
C ASN A 302 15.09 30.71 12.31
N THR A 303 14.90 30.08 13.48
CA THR A 303 15.67 28.89 13.87
C THR A 303 15.35 27.69 12.98
N LEU A 304 14.07 27.51 12.64
CA LEU A 304 13.60 26.38 11.81
C LEU A 304 13.91 26.59 10.32
N MET A 305 13.91 27.84 9.86
CA MET A 305 14.21 28.23 8.48
C MET A 305 15.71 28.44 8.21
N ASP A 306 16.58 28.31 9.21
CA ASP A 306 18.03 28.30 9.02
C ASP A 306 18.48 26.95 8.41
N PHE A 307 18.01 26.69 7.21
CA PHE A 307 18.38 25.54 6.38
C PHE A 307 19.90 25.45 6.19
N LYS A 308 20.61 26.58 6.33
CA LYS A 308 22.05 26.65 6.21
C LYS A 308 22.75 26.04 7.43
N SER A 309 22.27 26.25 8.65
CA SER A 309 22.80 25.55 9.84
C SER A 309 22.41 24.07 9.86
N ILE A 310 21.20 23.71 9.40
CA ILE A 310 20.79 22.30 9.31
C ILE A 310 21.64 21.55 8.29
N SER A 311 21.83 22.11 7.09
CA SER A 311 22.65 21.49 6.04
C SER A 311 24.15 21.51 6.34
N SER A 312 24.64 22.46 7.14
CA SER A 312 26.03 22.46 7.64
C SER A 312 26.21 21.66 8.94
N SER A 313 25.13 21.15 9.54
CA SER A 313 25.20 20.31 10.73
C SER A 313 25.99 19.02 10.46
N LYS A 314 26.80 18.63 11.44
CA LYS A 314 27.63 17.42 11.38
C LYS A 314 26.80 16.17 11.11
N ALA A 315 25.59 16.06 11.67
CA ALA A 315 24.70 14.93 11.45
C ALA A 315 24.23 14.84 9.98
N PHE A 316 23.88 15.98 9.38
CA PHE A 316 23.45 16.04 7.99
C PHE A 316 24.61 15.74 7.03
N GLN A 317 25.82 16.25 7.31
CA GLN A 317 27.01 15.93 6.52
C GLN A 317 27.36 14.44 6.59
N VAL A 318 27.29 13.82 7.78
CA VAL A 318 27.51 12.37 7.92
C VAL A 318 26.51 11.56 7.12
N LEU A 319 25.21 11.92 7.15
CA LEU A 319 24.18 11.25 6.34
C LEU A 319 24.44 11.45 4.84
N LYS A 320 24.85 12.65 4.42
CA LYS A 320 25.23 12.94 3.04
C LYS A 320 26.42 12.11 2.58
N ASP A 321 27.45 11.98 3.41
CA ASP A 321 28.65 11.19 3.13
C ASP A 321 28.32 9.69 3.07
N GLN A 322 27.48 9.19 3.98
CA GLN A 322 27.00 7.81 3.96
C GLN A 322 26.18 7.52 2.70
N LEU A 323 25.32 8.46 2.29
CA LEU A 323 24.57 8.33 1.05
C LEU A 323 25.50 8.26 -0.17
N GLN A 324 26.49 9.15 -0.26
CA GLN A 324 27.48 9.12 -1.33
C GLN A 324 28.31 7.82 -1.34
N LYS A 325 28.68 7.31 -0.16
CA LYS A 325 29.38 6.03 -0.02
C LYS A 325 28.51 4.87 -0.51
N SER A 326 27.24 4.81 -0.10
CA SER A 326 26.31 3.77 -0.55
C SER A 326 26.07 3.83 -2.06
N GLN A 327 26.03 5.04 -2.63
CA GLN A 327 25.92 5.25 -4.08
C GLN A 327 27.15 4.69 -4.81
N ALA A 328 28.36 4.96 -4.32
CA ALA A 328 29.59 4.43 -4.90
C ALA A 328 29.68 2.89 -4.79
N GLU A 329 29.22 2.31 -3.68
CA GLU A 329 29.14 0.85 -3.51
C GLU A 329 28.15 0.21 -4.49
N LEU A 330 26.98 0.85 -4.70
CA LEU A 330 26.00 0.41 -5.71
C LEU A 330 26.57 0.46 -7.13
N ASP A 331 27.26 1.54 -7.48
CA ASP A 331 27.90 1.67 -8.78
C ASP A 331 29.00 0.61 -8.96
N HIS A 332 29.77 0.29 -7.92
CA HIS A 332 30.72 -0.82 -7.95
C HIS A 332 30.03 -2.17 -8.20
N CYS A 333 28.94 -2.48 -7.48
CA CYS A 333 28.15 -3.69 -7.70
C CYS A 333 27.61 -3.77 -9.13
N ARG A 334 27.15 -2.65 -9.70
CA ARG A 334 26.71 -2.57 -11.10
C ARG A 334 27.84 -2.95 -12.06
N THR A 335 29.04 -2.41 -11.88
CA THR A 335 30.19 -2.78 -12.73
C THR A 335 30.59 -4.25 -12.60
N LEU A 336 30.47 -4.85 -11.41
CA LEU A 336 30.74 -6.28 -11.21
C LEU A 336 29.71 -7.14 -11.93
N LEU A 337 28.44 -6.75 -11.88
CA LEU A 337 27.35 -7.44 -12.58
C LEU A 337 27.55 -7.40 -14.10
N GLU A 338 27.94 -6.25 -14.66
CA GLU A 338 28.28 -6.15 -16.10
C GLU A 338 29.44 -7.08 -16.48
N LYS A 339 30.49 -7.16 -15.66
CA LYS A 339 31.60 -8.11 -15.87
C LYS A 339 31.14 -9.57 -15.82
N LEU A 340 30.29 -9.92 -14.86
CA LEU A 340 29.72 -11.27 -14.75
C LEU A 340 28.83 -11.61 -15.94
N GLN A 341 28.05 -10.65 -16.44
CA GLN A 341 27.23 -10.83 -17.63
C GLN A 341 28.09 -11.14 -18.86
N VAL A 342 29.17 -10.38 -19.08
CA VAL A 342 30.13 -10.63 -20.17
C VAL A 342 30.80 -12.00 -20.03
N ASN A 343 31.19 -12.40 -18.82
CA ASN A 343 31.78 -13.71 -18.56
C ASN A 343 30.78 -14.84 -18.83
N LYS A 344 29.51 -14.68 -18.44
CA LYS A 344 28.44 -15.64 -18.75
C LYS A 344 28.31 -15.83 -20.26
N ASP A 345 28.28 -14.74 -21.02
CA ASP A 345 28.14 -14.81 -22.47
C ASP A 345 29.37 -15.46 -23.12
N LYS A 346 30.57 -15.20 -22.59
CA LYS A 346 31.80 -15.89 -23.02
C LYS A 346 31.74 -17.40 -22.75
N LEU A 347 31.26 -17.82 -21.58
CA LEU A 347 31.11 -19.24 -21.24
C LEU A 347 30.08 -19.93 -22.14
N ILE A 348 28.95 -19.28 -22.42
CA ILE A 348 27.94 -19.78 -23.37
C ILE A 348 28.55 -19.98 -24.76
N TRP A 349 29.38 -19.04 -25.23
CA TRP A 349 30.09 -19.19 -26.50
C TRP A 349 31.09 -20.37 -26.49
N GLN A 350 31.84 -20.54 -25.40
CA GLN A 350 32.76 -21.67 -25.25
C GLN A 350 32.04 -23.02 -25.18
N GLU A 351 30.90 -23.08 -24.48
CA GLU A 351 30.05 -24.28 -24.42
C GLU A 351 29.56 -24.66 -25.81
N ARG A 352 29.03 -23.69 -26.59
CA ARG A 352 28.61 -23.92 -27.99
C ARG A 352 29.75 -24.43 -28.85
N GLU A 353 30.95 -23.87 -28.70
CA GLU A 353 32.14 -24.32 -29.44
C GLU A 353 32.49 -25.78 -29.11
N VAL A 354 32.47 -26.15 -27.82
CA VAL A 354 32.71 -27.53 -27.38
C VAL A 354 31.63 -28.46 -27.91
N ASN A 355 30.35 -28.05 -27.87
CA ASN A 355 29.25 -28.87 -28.36
C ASN A 355 29.40 -29.19 -29.86
N VAL A 356 29.77 -28.19 -30.66
CA VAL A 356 30.08 -28.40 -32.09
C VAL A 356 31.26 -29.36 -32.28
N LYS A 357 32.32 -29.26 -31.45
CA LYS A 357 33.44 -30.21 -31.52
C LYS A 357 33.02 -31.64 -31.16
N VAL A 358 32.13 -31.79 -30.17
CA VAL A 358 31.56 -33.10 -29.78
C VAL A 358 30.74 -33.67 -30.92
N ASP A 359 29.86 -32.89 -31.55
CA ASP A 359 29.04 -33.32 -32.68
C ASP A 359 29.91 -33.78 -33.88
N LEU A 360 31.03 -33.09 -34.13
CA LEU A 360 31.96 -33.44 -35.20
C LEU A 360 32.82 -34.69 -34.88
N SER A 361 33.03 -35.03 -33.60
CA SER A 361 33.94 -36.12 -33.19
C SER A 361 33.49 -37.52 -33.67
N GLY A 362 32.20 -37.72 -33.92
CA GLY A 362 31.65 -38.99 -34.41
C GLY A 362 31.77 -39.19 -35.93
N ILE A 363 32.04 -38.12 -36.69
CA ILE A 363 32.10 -38.17 -38.17
C ILE A 363 33.30 -38.99 -38.66
N PRO A 364 34.55 -38.80 -38.16
CA PRO A 364 35.70 -39.57 -38.62
C PRO A 364 35.53 -41.08 -38.46
N HIS A 365 34.92 -41.52 -37.35
CA HIS A 365 34.69 -42.95 -37.11
C HIS A 365 33.67 -43.54 -38.09
N ARG A 366 32.55 -42.84 -38.35
CA ARG A 366 31.57 -43.27 -39.37
C ARG A 366 32.17 -43.29 -40.77
N VAL A 367 33.00 -42.30 -41.11
CA VAL A 367 33.72 -42.27 -42.39
C VAL A 367 34.69 -43.45 -42.49
N SER A 368 35.42 -43.78 -41.41
CA SER A 368 36.30 -44.96 -41.37
C SER A 368 35.54 -46.25 -41.61
N LEU A 369 34.43 -46.47 -40.88
CA LEU A 369 33.59 -47.66 -41.04
C LEU A 369 33.05 -47.80 -42.46
N ASN A 370 32.63 -46.69 -43.09
CA ASN A 370 32.16 -46.70 -44.48
C ASN A 370 33.28 -46.98 -45.49
N CYS A 371 34.50 -46.49 -45.23
CA CYS A 371 35.68 -46.83 -46.02
C CYS A 371 36.04 -48.31 -45.87
N GLU A 372 35.99 -48.85 -44.65
CA GLU A 372 36.26 -50.26 -44.36
C GLU A 372 35.25 -51.19 -45.04
N SER A 373 33.95 -50.87 -44.97
CA SER A 373 32.91 -51.63 -45.68
C SER A 373 33.10 -51.57 -47.20
N SER A 374 33.45 -50.41 -47.74
CA SER A 374 33.74 -50.25 -49.17
C SER A 374 34.95 -51.08 -49.60
N ILE A 375 36.03 -51.09 -48.80
CA ILE A 375 37.21 -51.92 -49.04
C ILE A 375 36.86 -53.41 -48.98
N ALA A 376 36.02 -53.84 -48.04
CA ALA A 376 35.58 -55.23 -47.94
C ALA A 376 34.80 -55.68 -49.18
N VAL A 377 33.88 -54.84 -49.67
CA VAL A 377 33.13 -55.10 -50.91
C VAL A 377 34.08 -55.18 -52.11
N LEU A 378 35.04 -54.26 -52.23
CA LEU A 378 36.03 -54.29 -53.31
C LEU A 378 36.92 -55.54 -53.26
N LYS A 379 37.32 -55.99 -52.06
CA LYS A 379 38.06 -57.25 -51.88
C LYS A 379 37.23 -58.44 -52.33
N GLN A 380 35.95 -58.51 -51.96
CA GLN A 380 35.05 -59.58 -52.37
C GLN A 380 34.87 -59.61 -53.90
N ASN A 381 34.70 -58.45 -54.53
CA ASN A 381 34.59 -58.35 -55.98
C ASN A 381 35.87 -58.80 -56.68
N ARG A 382 37.05 -58.47 -56.13
CA ARG A 382 38.33 -58.96 -56.66
C ARG A 382 38.43 -60.48 -56.63
N GLU A 383 38.02 -61.10 -55.52
CA GLU A 383 38.02 -62.55 -55.38
C GLU A 383 37.12 -63.22 -56.42
N LYS A 384 35.89 -62.70 -56.59
CA LYS A 384 34.96 -63.17 -57.64
C LYS A 384 35.58 -63.10 -59.03
N VAL A 385 36.23 -61.99 -59.39
CA VAL A 385 36.88 -61.84 -60.70
C VAL A 385 38.03 -62.84 -60.88
N VAL A 386 38.77 -63.15 -59.82
CA VAL A 386 39.82 -64.18 -59.86
C VAL A 386 39.21 -65.57 -60.07
N ASP A 387 38.13 -65.90 -59.37
CA ASP A 387 37.41 -67.16 -59.52
C ASP A 387 36.84 -67.30 -60.93
N GLU A 388 36.22 -66.23 -61.46
CA GLU A 388 35.73 -66.16 -62.83
C GLU A 388 36.87 -66.37 -63.85
N LYS A 389 38.02 -65.72 -63.64
CA LYS A 389 39.20 -65.89 -64.50
C LYS A 389 39.68 -67.35 -64.50
N ASN A 390 39.73 -67.99 -63.33
CA ASN A 390 40.16 -69.38 -63.20
C ASN A 390 39.16 -70.34 -63.87
N MET A 391 37.85 -70.08 -63.71
CA MET A 391 36.80 -70.83 -64.40
C MET A 391 36.87 -70.66 -65.92
N LEU A 392 37.14 -69.45 -66.41
CA LEU A 392 37.32 -69.19 -67.85
C LEU A 392 38.59 -69.86 -68.39
N ALA A 393 39.69 -69.86 -67.63
CA ALA A 393 40.91 -70.58 -68.00
C ALA A 393 40.67 -72.09 -68.10
N LEU A 394 39.95 -72.68 -67.14
CA LEU A 394 39.53 -74.09 -67.18
C LEU A 394 38.61 -74.39 -68.36
N LYS A 395 37.67 -73.48 -68.69
CA LYS A 395 36.80 -73.62 -69.87
C LYS A 395 37.59 -73.52 -71.18
N LEU A 396 38.59 -72.65 -71.25
CA LEU A 396 39.48 -72.51 -72.40
C LEU A 396 40.36 -73.76 -72.59
N GLU A 397 40.87 -74.35 -71.51
CA GLU A 397 41.60 -75.61 -71.53
C GLU A 397 40.71 -76.80 -71.96
N LYS A 398 39.43 -76.79 -71.58
CA LYS A 398 38.45 -77.78 -72.05
C LYS A 398 38.08 -77.55 -73.51
N SER A 399 37.97 -76.29 -73.94
CA SER A 399 37.69 -75.88 -75.31
C SER A 399 38.85 -76.15 -76.27
N SER A 400 40.11 -76.26 -75.79
CA SER A 400 41.25 -76.62 -76.64
C SER A 400 41.29 -78.10 -77.03
N ARG A 401 40.36 -78.90 -76.49
CA ARG A 401 40.13 -80.31 -76.84
C ARG A 401 38.86 -80.42 -77.69
N GLU A 402 38.87 -79.85 -78.89
CA GLU A 402 37.71 -79.96 -79.79
C GLU A 402 37.57 -81.38 -80.37
N PRO A 403 36.35 -81.98 -80.38
CA PRO A 403 36.09 -83.23 -81.08
C PRO A 403 35.88 -83.00 -82.57
N GLY A 404 36.27 -84.00 -83.37
CA GLY A 404 36.24 -83.93 -84.83
C GLY A 404 34.84 -83.78 -85.44
N ARG A 405 34.84 -83.21 -86.65
CA ARG A 405 33.71 -82.80 -87.51
C ARG A 405 32.48 -83.74 -87.58
N ASN A 406 32.63 -85.03 -87.33
CA ASN A 406 31.52 -86.00 -87.36
C ASN A 406 30.72 -86.06 -86.05
N GLN A 407 31.36 -85.75 -84.92
CA GLN A 407 30.70 -85.56 -83.63
C GLN A 407 29.74 -84.36 -83.70
N ILE A 408 30.21 -83.27 -84.31
CA ILE A 408 29.46 -82.02 -84.50
C ILE A 408 28.18 -82.25 -85.30
N ILE A 409 28.21 -83.11 -86.34
CA ILE A 409 27.03 -83.40 -87.18
C ILE A 409 26.01 -84.28 -86.44
N SER A 410 26.46 -85.27 -85.66
CA SER A 410 25.62 -86.11 -84.81
C SER A 410 24.91 -85.27 -83.74
N GLU A 411 25.66 -84.39 -83.08
CA GLU A 411 25.15 -83.47 -82.06
C GLU A 411 24.16 -82.48 -82.67
N PHE A 412 24.43 -81.94 -83.87
CA PHE A 412 23.47 -81.08 -84.58
C PHE A 412 22.15 -81.79 -84.86
N LYS A 413 22.18 -83.06 -85.27
CA LYS A 413 20.97 -83.84 -85.55
C LYS A 413 20.18 -84.17 -84.29
N ALA A 414 20.87 -84.42 -83.18
CA ALA A 414 20.26 -84.61 -81.86
C ALA A 414 19.60 -83.31 -81.37
N LEU A 415 20.29 -82.16 -81.52
CA LEU A 415 19.79 -80.84 -81.16
C LEU A 415 18.52 -80.47 -81.95
N VAL A 416 18.53 -80.70 -83.27
CA VAL A 416 17.36 -80.42 -84.12
C VAL A 416 16.17 -81.31 -83.74
N SER A 417 16.43 -82.53 -83.25
CA SER A 417 15.38 -83.47 -82.82
C SER A 417 14.85 -83.17 -81.41
N SER A 418 15.67 -82.64 -80.49
CA SER A 418 15.27 -82.25 -79.14
C SER A 418 14.60 -80.88 -79.08
N LEU A 419 14.85 -80.02 -80.07
CA LEU A 419 14.40 -78.64 -80.12
C LEU A 419 12.89 -78.45 -79.86
N PRO A 420 11.94 -79.24 -80.42
CA PRO A 420 10.52 -79.04 -80.14
C PRO A 420 10.14 -79.34 -78.68
N GLY A 421 10.79 -80.36 -78.07
CA GLY A 421 10.59 -80.70 -76.66
C GLY A 421 11.18 -79.64 -75.73
N GLU A 422 12.38 -79.16 -76.05
CA GLU A 422 13.03 -78.04 -75.35
C GLU A 422 12.21 -76.75 -75.48
N MET A 423 11.62 -76.49 -76.64
CA MET A 423 10.75 -75.33 -76.87
C MET A 423 9.45 -75.43 -76.07
N GLY A 424 8.87 -76.62 -75.93
CA GLY A 424 7.72 -76.87 -75.05
C GLY A 424 8.06 -76.68 -73.56
N ALA A 425 9.22 -77.18 -73.12
CA ALA A 425 9.72 -76.94 -71.77
C ALA A 425 9.97 -75.44 -71.52
N MET A 426 10.56 -74.75 -72.50
CA MET A 426 10.81 -73.30 -72.45
C MET A 426 9.51 -72.49 -72.43
N GLN A 427 8.48 -72.91 -73.18
CA GLN A 427 7.15 -72.30 -73.13
C GLN A 427 6.52 -72.45 -71.73
N THR A 428 6.69 -73.62 -71.11
CA THR A 428 6.17 -73.94 -69.77
C THR A 428 6.89 -73.14 -68.68
N GLU A 429 8.22 -73.05 -68.77
CA GLU A 429 9.02 -72.17 -67.91
C GLU A 429 8.69 -70.69 -68.14
N LEU A 430 8.39 -70.27 -69.37
CA LEU A 430 7.98 -68.90 -69.67
C LEU A 430 6.59 -68.55 -69.11
N SER A 431 5.65 -69.50 -69.10
CA SER A 431 4.38 -69.33 -68.37
C SER A 431 4.61 -69.24 -66.86
N LYS A 432 5.47 -70.10 -66.30
CA LYS A 432 5.80 -70.06 -64.87
C LYS A 432 6.48 -68.75 -64.46
N CYS A 433 7.45 -68.26 -65.23
CA CYS A 433 8.06 -66.96 -65.01
C CYS A 433 7.05 -65.79 -65.11
N LYS A 434 6.00 -65.91 -65.93
CA LYS A 434 4.91 -64.92 -65.96
C LYS A 434 4.06 -64.96 -64.70
N ASP A 435 3.73 -66.15 -64.22
CA ASP A 435 3.00 -66.33 -62.97
C ASP A 435 3.81 -65.81 -61.77
N ASP A 436 5.10 -66.19 -61.67
CA ASP A 436 6.04 -65.69 -60.67
C ASP A 436 6.18 -64.15 -60.74
N ALA A 437 6.22 -63.56 -61.94
CA ALA A 437 6.27 -62.11 -62.10
C ALA A 437 4.98 -61.42 -61.60
N SER A 438 3.82 -62.04 -61.81
CA SER A 438 2.54 -61.54 -61.30
C SER A 438 2.48 -61.59 -59.77
N GLU A 439 2.99 -62.66 -59.15
CA GLU A 439 3.12 -62.78 -57.70
C GLU A 439 4.12 -61.76 -57.14
N LEU A 440 5.24 -61.54 -57.82
CA LEU A 440 6.23 -60.51 -57.46
C LEU A 440 5.60 -59.11 -57.49
N HIS A 441 4.73 -58.81 -58.47
CA HIS A 441 3.98 -57.56 -58.50
C HIS A 441 3.02 -57.43 -57.32
N SER A 442 2.33 -58.51 -56.93
CA SER A 442 1.46 -58.54 -55.74
C SER A 442 2.26 -58.30 -54.46
N LEU A 443 3.35 -59.03 -54.26
CA LEU A 443 4.25 -58.87 -53.11
C LEU A 443 4.85 -57.46 -53.05
N ARG A 444 5.21 -56.88 -54.20
CA ARG A 444 5.71 -55.51 -54.25
C ARG A 444 4.65 -54.51 -53.80
N ALA A 445 3.39 -54.68 -54.19
CA ALA A 445 2.29 -53.84 -53.74
C ALA A 445 2.07 -53.96 -52.22
N GLU A 446 2.14 -55.18 -51.67
CA GLU A 446 2.07 -55.41 -50.23
C GLU A 446 3.24 -54.75 -49.47
N VAL A 447 4.46 -54.87 -49.99
CA VAL A 447 5.64 -54.21 -49.41
C VAL A 447 5.46 -52.69 -49.39
N HIS A 448 4.93 -52.09 -50.46
CA HIS A 448 4.64 -50.65 -50.47
C HIS A 448 3.58 -50.29 -49.41
N SER A 449 2.48 -51.06 -49.32
CA SER A 449 1.44 -50.87 -48.29
C SER A 449 2.00 -50.95 -46.87
N VAL A 450 2.83 -51.96 -46.58
CA VAL A 450 3.48 -52.12 -45.27
C VAL A 450 4.46 -50.98 -45.00
N SER A 451 5.21 -50.54 -46.01
CA SER A 451 6.13 -49.41 -45.90
C SER A 451 5.39 -48.11 -45.61
N ASP A 452 4.23 -47.87 -46.22
CA ASP A 452 3.37 -46.71 -45.94
C ASP A 452 2.79 -46.77 -44.52
N ILE A 453 2.38 -47.96 -44.06
CA ILE A 453 1.95 -48.17 -42.67
C ILE A 453 3.09 -47.88 -41.71
N LEU A 454 4.30 -48.37 -42.00
CA LEU A 454 5.48 -48.15 -41.17
C LEU A 454 5.83 -46.65 -41.09
N ALA A 455 5.84 -45.94 -42.22
CA ALA A 455 6.10 -44.50 -42.26
C ALA A 455 5.07 -43.70 -41.43
N ARG A 456 3.78 -44.06 -41.52
CA ARG A 456 2.74 -43.45 -40.67
C ARG A 456 2.96 -43.74 -39.19
N LYS A 457 3.36 -44.96 -38.83
CA LYS A 457 3.65 -45.32 -37.42
C LYS A 457 4.87 -44.60 -36.88
N GLU A 458 5.93 -44.50 -37.67
CA GLU A 458 7.11 -43.71 -37.35
C GLU A 458 6.77 -42.24 -37.11
N HIS A 459 5.91 -41.65 -37.95
CA HIS A 459 5.43 -40.29 -37.74
C HIS A 459 4.67 -40.12 -36.40
N THR A 460 3.76 -41.05 -36.07
CA THR A 460 3.04 -41.00 -34.79
C THR A 460 3.95 -41.18 -33.57
N ILE A 461 5.00 -42.00 -33.70
CA ILE A 461 6.01 -42.18 -32.65
C ILE A 461 6.75 -40.86 -32.45
N ASN A 462 7.23 -40.23 -33.53
CA ASN A 462 7.92 -38.94 -33.46
C ASN A 462 7.07 -37.84 -32.83
N GLU A 463 5.79 -37.73 -33.20
CA GLU A 463 4.88 -36.79 -32.55
C GLU A 463 4.70 -37.05 -31.06
N SER A 464 4.56 -38.33 -30.67
CA SER A 464 4.43 -38.71 -29.26
C SER A 464 5.73 -38.41 -28.49
N LEU A 465 6.89 -38.58 -29.13
CA LEU A 465 8.19 -38.29 -28.56
C LEU A 465 8.36 -36.79 -28.33
N CYS A 466 8.00 -35.95 -29.30
CA CYS A 466 7.98 -34.50 -29.15
C CYS A 466 7.08 -34.05 -28.00
N ARG A 467 5.83 -34.55 -27.93
CA ARG A 467 4.92 -34.24 -26.81
C ARG A 467 5.48 -34.70 -25.46
N SER A 468 6.19 -35.82 -25.41
CA SER A 468 6.82 -36.31 -24.18
C SER A 468 8.02 -35.44 -23.77
N ALA A 469 8.78 -34.91 -24.73
CA ALA A 469 9.88 -34.00 -24.47
C ALA A 469 9.39 -32.66 -23.91
N ASP A 470 8.28 -32.15 -24.46
CA ASP A 470 7.61 -30.92 -23.99
C ASP A 470 7.02 -31.11 -22.57
N ALA A 471 6.36 -32.24 -22.31
CA ALA A 471 5.90 -32.57 -20.96
C ALA A 471 7.09 -32.73 -19.98
N GLY A 472 8.23 -33.20 -20.48
CA GLY A 472 9.47 -33.34 -19.72
C GLY A 472 10.11 -32.01 -19.34
N SER A 473 10.09 -31.00 -20.23
CA SER A 473 10.56 -29.65 -19.92
C SER A 473 9.62 -28.96 -18.93
N GLU A 474 8.30 -29.04 -19.14
CA GLU A 474 7.31 -28.48 -18.20
C GLU A 474 7.42 -29.10 -16.80
N THR A 475 7.62 -30.42 -16.73
CA THR A 475 7.84 -31.12 -15.45
C THR A 475 9.13 -30.66 -14.76
N ARG A 476 10.17 -30.32 -15.53
CA ARG A 476 11.44 -29.82 -15.00
C ARG A 476 11.28 -28.40 -14.45
N ASP A 477 10.56 -27.55 -15.16
CA ASP A 477 10.27 -26.17 -14.76
C ASP A 477 9.40 -26.14 -13.49
N LEU A 478 8.36 -26.98 -13.43
CA LEU A 478 7.53 -27.15 -12.23
C LEU A 478 8.35 -27.63 -11.04
N ARG A 479 9.27 -28.59 -11.23
CA ARG A 479 10.18 -29.02 -10.16
C ARG A 479 11.11 -27.90 -9.70
N SER A 480 11.65 -27.10 -10.63
CA SER A 480 12.46 -25.92 -10.29
C SER A 480 11.67 -24.95 -9.42
N ARG A 481 10.43 -24.65 -9.82
CA ARG A 481 9.55 -23.75 -9.08
C ARG A 481 9.21 -24.27 -7.69
N VAL A 482 8.99 -25.58 -7.55
CA VAL A 482 8.79 -26.21 -6.24
C VAL A 482 10.05 -26.14 -5.37
N CYS A 483 11.24 -26.32 -5.94
CA CYS A 483 12.50 -26.14 -5.21
C CYS A 483 12.69 -24.70 -4.75
N GLU A 484 12.46 -23.71 -5.62
CA GLU A 484 12.48 -22.28 -5.27
C GLU A 484 11.49 -21.97 -4.13
N LEU A 485 10.25 -22.45 -4.23
CA LEU A 485 9.23 -22.26 -3.19
C LEU A 485 9.62 -22.92 -1.86
N ARG A 486 10.22 -24.11 -1.90
CA ARG A 486 10.74 -24.77 -0.69
C ARG A 486 11.89 -23.97 -0.08
N GLN A 487 12.79 -23.45 -0.90
CA GLN A 487 13.89 -22.62 -0.44
C GLN A 487 13.40 -21.31 0.19
N MET A 488 12.48 -20.59 -0.47
CA MET A 488 11.84 -19.41 0.11
C MET A 488 11.09 -19.73 1.41
N ASN A 489 10.44 -20.90 1.52
CA ASN A 489 9.78 -21.31 2.77
C ASN A 489 10.81 -21.56 3.89
N CYS A 490 11.95 -22.18 3.57
CA CYS A 490 13.07 -22.34 4.52
C CYS A 490 13.64 -20.97 4.94
N GLU A 491 13.83 -20.04 4.01
CA GLU A 491 14.30 -18.68 4.29
C GLU A 491 13.28 -17.90 5.15
N LEU A 492 11.99 -17.96 4.82
CA LEU A 492 10.92 -17.34 5.62
C LEU A 492 10.83 -17.93 7.02
N LYS A 493 10.97 -19.25 7.17
CA LYS A 493 11.08 -19.88 8.50
C LYS A 493 12.29 -19.39 9.26
N LEU A 494 13.45 -19.25 8.60
CA LEU A 494 14.66 -18.71 9.21
C LEU A 494 14.44 -17.25 9.66
N PHE A 495 13.81 -16.42 8.84
CA PHE A 495 13.43 -15.05 9.20
C PHE A 495 12.51 -15.04 10.43
N VAL A 496 11.45 -15.86 10.44
CA VAL A 496 10.53 -15.96 11.58
C VAL A 496 11.27 -16.39 12.85
N GLU A 497 12.15 -17.39 12.77
CA GLU A 497 12.95 -17.84 13.92
C GLU A 497 13.97 -16.78 14.37
N MET A 498 14.55 -16.02 13.44
CA MET A 498 15.43 -14.89 13.75
C MET A 498 14.66 -13.77 14.46
N TYR A 499 13.49 -13.39 13.97
CA TYR A 499 12.63 -12.39 14.60
C TYR A 499 12.12 -12.82 15.97
N LYS A 500 11.80 -14.11 16.16
CA LYS A 500 11.46 -14.67 17.48
C LYS A 500 12.62 -14.59 18.48
N ARG A 501 13.87 -14.68 18.01
CA ARG A 501 15.08 -14.57 18.83
C ARG A 501 15.51 -13.12 19.08
N ASP A 502 15.22 -12.22 18.14
CA ASP A 502 15.53 -10.79 18.23
C ASP A 502 14.46 -9.98 19.02
N SER A 503 13.25 -10.52 19.24
CA SER A 503 12.22 -9.86 20.06
C SER A 503 12.20 -10.39 21.49
N THR A 504 12.38 -9.51 22.47
CA THR A 504 12.36 -9.87 23.90
C THR A 504 10.96 -10.30 24.39
N ASP A 505 9.90 -9.99 23.64
CA ASP A 505 8.53 -10.48 23.88
C ASP A 505 7.82 -10.85 22.56
N SER A 506 7.45 -12.12 22.43
CA SER A 506 6.73 -12.68 21.28
C SER A 506 5.37 -12.02 21.02
N ARG A 507 4.81 -11.32 22.02
CA ARG A 507 3.49 -10.70 21.94
C ARG A 507 3.49 -9.41 21.10
N ASP A 508 4.53 -8.59 21.23
CA ASP A 508 4.64 -7.32 20.49
C ASP A 508 4.92 -7.54 19.01
N LEU A 509 5.62 -8.62 18.64
CA LEU A 509 5.83 -9.00 17.25
C LEU A 509 4.51 -9.43 16.59
N LEU A 510 3.71 -10.23 17.29
CA LEU A 510 2.42 -10.70 16.79
C LEU A 510 1.43 -9.54 16.67
N GLU A 511 1.36 -8.65 17.66
CA GLU A 511 0.56 -7.43 17.56
C GLU A 511 1.06 -6.48 16.47
N SER A 512 2.37 -6.37 16.25
CA SER A 512 2.93 -5.56 15.16
C SER A 512 2.57 -6.14 13.79
N LYS A 513 2.60 -7.47 13.65
CA LYS A 513 2.17 -8.16 12.42
C LYS A 513 0.67 -8.07 12.18
N ASP A 514 -0.15 -8.21 13.22
CA ASP A 514 -1.60 -8.02 13.13
C ASP A 514 -1.94 -6.57 12.77
N ARG A 515 -1.21 -5.58 13.33
CA ARG A 515 -1.33 -4.18 12.91
C ARG A 515 -0.90 -4.00 11.45
N GLU A 516 0.19 -4.61 11.01
CA GLU A 516 0.62 -4.56 9.60
C GLU A 516 -0.43 -5.17 8.66
N TYR A 517 -1.06 -6.28 9.04
CA TYR A 517 -2.17 -6.87 8.27
C TYR A 517 -3.42 -5.98 8.25
N CYS A 518 -3.77 -5.37 9.38
CA CYS A 518 -4.86 -4.40 9.46
C CYS A 518 -4.59 -3.16 8.59
N GLU A 519 -3.37 -2.64 8.62
CA GLU A 519 -2.95 -1.52 7.77
C GLU A 519 -2.93 -1.92 6.29
N TRP A 520 -2.47 -3.13 5.95
CA TRP A 520 -2.55 -3.67 4.59
C TRP A 520 -3.99 -3.81 4.09
N ALA A 521 -4.90 -4.29 4.94
CA ALA A 521 -6.32 -4.35 4.62
C ALA A 521 -6.90 -2.94 4.40
N HIS A 522 -6.47 -1.97 5.22
CA HIS A 522 -6.85 -0.56 5.06
C HIS A 522 -6.33 0.03 3.75
N VAL A 523 -5.07 -0.20 3.40
CA VAL A 523 -4.46 0.23 2.14
C VAL A 523 -5.14 -0.44 0.95
N HIS A 524 -5.48 -1.73 1.05
CA HIS A 524 -6.18 -2.43 -0.01
C HIS A 524 -7.62 -1.92 -0.19
N SER A 525 -8.32 -1.64 0.91
CA SER A 525 -9.63 -0.97 0.89
C SER A 525 -9.54 0.43 0.28
N LEU A 526 -8.53 1.22 0.66
CA LEU A 526 -8.24 2.53 0.07
C LEU A 526 -7.97 2.40 -1.42
N LYS A 527 -7.14 1.44 -1.84
CA LYS A 527 -6.82 1.18 -3.24
C LYS A 527 -8.06 0.77 -4.05
N SER A 528 -8.94 -0.05 -3.49
CA SER A 528 -10.21 -0.41 -4.12
C SER A 528 -11.20 0.77 -4.15
N SER A 529 -11.13 1.68 -3.17
CA SER A 529 -11.95 2.90 -3.17
C SER A 529 -11.42 3.97 -4.13
N LEU A 530 -10.10 4.01 -4.33
CA LEU A 530 -9.38 4.89 -5.25
C LEU A 530 -9.19 4.23 -6.62
N ASP A 531 -9.83 3.08 -6.86
CA ASP A 531 -9.80 2.42 -8.15
C ASP A 531 -10.38 3.36 -9.20
N GLU A 532 -9.53 3.77 -10.14
CA GLU A 532 -9.78 4.79 -11.14
C GLU A 532 -11.11 4.55 -11.86
N SER A 533 -11.42 3.28 -12.18
CA SER A 533 -12.64 2.88 -12.87
C SER A 533 -13.92 3.17 -12.06
N ARG A 534 -13.87 3.03 -10.73
CA ARG A 534 -15.01 3.32 -9.85
C ARG A 534 -15.19 4.81 -9.65
N LEU A 535 -14.09 5.56 -9.60
CA LEU A 535 -14.12 7.02 -9.53
C LEU A 535 -14.68 7.61 -10.84
N GLU A 536 -14.23 7.12 -11.99
CA GLU A 536 -14.76 7.47 -13.31
C GLU A 536 -16.26 7.22 -13.40
N GLN A 537 -16.76 6.07 -12.91
CA GLN A 537 -18.20 5.79 -12.86
C GLN A 537 -18.97 6.79 -11.99
N ARG A 538 -18.43 7.19 -10.83
CA ARG A 538 -19.06 8.18 -9.95
C ARG A 538 -19.07 9.58 -10.58
N VAL A 539 -17.99 9.98 -11.24
CA VAL A 539 -17.91 11.25 -11.97
C VAL A 539 -18.92 11.26 -13.11
N LYS A 540 -19.02 10.17 -13.89
CA LYS A 540 -20.00 10.05 -14.96
C LYS A 540 -21.43 10.17 -14.45
N ALA A 541 -21.77 9.46 -13.36
CA ALA A 541 -23.09 9.55 -12.74
C ALA A 541 -23.39 10.97 -12.20
N ALA A 542 -22.38 11.67 -11.67
CA ALA A 542 -22.53 13.06 -11.22
C ALA A 542 -22.77 14.02 -12.39
N ILE A 543 -22.02 13.88 -13.49
CA ILE A 543 -22.20 14.68 -14.73
C ILE A 543 -23.59 14.43 -15.31
N GLU A 544 -24.05 13.18 -15.36
CA GLU A 544 -25.39 12.83 -15.83
C GLU A 544 -26.48 13.46 -14.94
N ALA A 545 -26.32 13.41 -13.61
CA ALA A 545 -27.24 14.05 -12.68
C ALA A 545 -27.24 15.59 -12.79
N GLU A 546 -26.08 16.19 -13.01
CA GLU A 546 -25.95 17.64 -13.24
C GLU A 546 -26.64 18.05 -14.54
N ALA A 547 -26.42 17.32 -15.64
CA ALA A 547 -27.08 17.57 -16.91
C ALA A 547 -28.61 17.49 -16.78
N MET A 548 -29.11 16.48 -16.06
CA MET A 548 -30.55 16.35 -15.76
C MET A 548 -31.09 17.53 -14.94
N SER A 549 -30.31 18.03 -13.99
CA SER A 549 -30.66 19.21 -13.20
C SER A 549 -30.69 20.49 -14.05
N GLN A 550 -29.67 20.71 -14.89
CA GLN A 550 -29.60 21.85 -15.80
C GLN A 550 -30.75 21.84 -16.81
N GLN A 551 -31.11 20.67 -17.35
CA GLN A 551 -32.27 20.53 -18.22
C GLN A 551 -33.58 20.91 -17.53
N ARG A 552 -33.76 20.50 -16.26
CA ARG A 552 -34.93 20.89 -15.45
C ARG A 552 -34.97 22.38 -15.18
N LEU A 553 -33.81 23.00 -14.89
CA LEU A 553 -33.71 24.45 -14.71
C LEU A 553 -34.09 25.19 -15.99
N ALA A 554 -33.54 24.81 -17.14
CA ALA A 554 -33.88 25.42 -18.42
C ALA A 554 -35.38 25.30 -18.76
N SER A 555 -36.00 24.15 -18.45
CA SER A 555 -37.45 23.97 -18.59
C SER A 555 -38.23 24.91 -17.67
N GLY A 556 -37.83 25.04 -16.41
CA GLY A 556 -38.46 25.95 -15.46
C GLY A 556 -38.28 27.42 -15.82
N GLU A 557 -37.11 27.81 -16.33
CA GLU A 557 -36.83 29.16 -16.83
C GLU A 557 -37.71 29.50 -18.04
N SER A 558 -37.94 28.55 -18.95
CA SER A 558 -38.86 28.71 -20.07
C SER A 558 -40.31 28.92 -19.59
N GLU A 559 -40.76 28.14 -18.60
CA GLU A 559 -42.11 28.28 -18.03
C GLU A 559 -42.28 29.63 -17.31
N ILE A 560 -41.27 30.09 -16.57
CA ILE A 560 -41.28 31.42 -15.94
C ILE A 560 -41.35 32.51 -17.01
N ALA A 561 -40.60 32.40 -18.10
CA ALA A 561 -40.63 33.37 -19.19
C ALA A 561 -42.03 33.42 -19.84
N GLU A 562 -42.68 32.27 -20.05
CA GLU A 562 -44.05 32.19 -20.56
C GLU A 562 -45.06 32.85 -19.61
N LEU A 563 -44.99 32.54 -18.31
CA LEU A 563 -45.86 33.13 -17.29
C LEU A 563 -45.66 34.65 -17.18
N ARG A 564 -44.42 35.13 -17.25
CA ARG A 564 -44.12 36.57 -17.31
C ARG A 564 -44.75 37.22 -18.54
N GLY A 565 -44.67 36.58 -19.71
CA GLY A 565 -45.33 37.04 -20.92
C GLY A 565 -46.86 37.15 -20.76
N LYS A 566 -47.49 36.15 -20.16
CA LYS A 566 -48.94 36.16 -19.87
C LYS A 566 -49.31 37.27 -18.88
N MET A 567 -48.51 37.47 -17.83
CA MET A 567 -48.74 38.54 -16.85
C MET A 567 -48.64 39.93 -17.48
N GLU A 568 -47.65 40.19 -18.33
CA GLU A 568 -47.52 41.47 -19.04
C GLU A 568 -48.64 41.67 -20.08
N SER A 569 -49.19 40.61 -20.67
CA SER A 569 -50.42 40.69 -21.46
C SER A 569 -51.61 41.12 -20.60
N ALA A 570 -51.86 40.41 -19.50
CA ALA A 570 -52.97 40.71 -18.59
C ALA A 570 -52.86 42.12 -17.99
N ARG A 571 -51.65 42.58 -17.68
CA ARG A 571 -51.40 43.94 -17.20
C ARG A 571 -51.76 45.00 -18.25
N ARG A 572 -51.43 44.76 -19.52
CA ARG A 572 -51.84 45.64 -20.63
C ARG A 572 -53.37 45.66 -20.78
N ASP A 573 -54.02 44.51 -20.65
CA ASP A 573 -55.48 44.40 -20.72
C ASP A 573 -56.17 45.11 -19.54
N ILE A 574 -55.62 45.00 -18.33
CA ILE A 574 -56.11 45.77 -17.16
C ILE A 574 -55.94 47.27 -17.40
N GLY A 575 -54.80 47.70 -17.96
CA GLY A 575 -54.54 49.09 -18.30
C GLY A 575 -55.59 49.65 -19.28
N SER A 576 -55.85 48.92 -20.37
CA SER A 576 -56.84 49.35 -21.37
C SER A 576 -58.27 49.36 -20.81
N LEU A 577 -58.65 48.39 -19.98
CA LEU A 577 -59.94 48.39 -19.28
C LEU A 577 -60.07 49.54 -18.28
N SER A 578 -58.98 49.88 -17.57
CA SER A 578 -58.97 51.01 -16.65
C SER A 578 -59.11 52.35 -17.37
N GLU A 579 -58.45 52.51 -18.52
CA GLU A 579 -58.61 53.69 -19.38
C GLU A 579 -60.04 53.79 -19.91
N LEU A 580 -60.62 52.67 -20.35
CA LEU A 580 -62.02 52.61 -20.78
C LEU A 580 -62.98 52.98 -19.66
N LEU A 581 -62.77 52.44 -18.45
CA LEU A 581 -63.58 52.76 -17.27
C LEU A 581 -63.48 54.24 -16.91
N LYS A 582 -62.27 54.81 -16.94
CA LYS A 582 -62.06 56.23 -16.69
C LYS A 582 -62.78 57.10 -17.72
N SER A 583 -62.67 56.77 -19.00
CA SER A 583 -63.41 57.45 -20.07
C SER A 583 -64.92 57.38 -19.84
N LYS A 584 -65.46 56.23 -19.41
CA LYS A 584 -66.89 56.10 -19.08
C LYS A 584 -67.30 56.87 -17.84
N HIS A 585 -66.42 56.98 -16.84
CA HIS A 585 -66.67 57.82 -15.68
C HIS A 585 -66.67 59.30 -16.04
N GLU A 586 -65.71 59.77 -16.85
CA GLU A 586 -65.67 61.14 -17.38
C GLU A 586 -66.93 61.47 -18.22
N GLU A 587 -67.40 60.52 -19.04
CA GLU A 587 -68.67 60.62 -19.76
C GLU A 587 -69.86 60.72 -18.79
N GLY A 588 -69.87 59.94 -17.71
CA GLY A 588 -70.88 60.00 -16.65
C GLY A 588 -70.90 61.33 -15.88
N GLU A 589 -69.73 61.87 -15.53
CA GLU A 589 -69.61 63.19 -14.89
C GLU A 589 -70.08 64.32 -15.82
N ALA A 590 -69.81 64.21 -17.12
CA ALA A 590 -70.35 65.13 -18.11
C ALA A 590 -71.89 65.07 -18.16
N TYR A 591 -72.47 63.86 -18.13
CA TYR A 591 -73.93 63.71 -18.04
C TYR A 591 -74.50 64.26 -16.73
N LEU A 592 -73.86 64.03 -15.58
CA LEU A 592 -74.29 64.59 -14.30
C LEU A 592 -74.26 66.12 -14.33
N SER A 593 -73.20 66.72 -14.89
CA SER A 593 -73.07 68.17 -15.06
C SER A 593 -74.18 68.74 -15.95
N GLU A 594 -74.55 68.02 -17.02
CA GLU A 594 -75.68 68.39 -17.88
C GLU A 594 -77.01 68.31 -17.11
N ILE A 595 -77.23 67.27 -16.31
CA ILE A 595 -78.42 67.13 -15.45
C ILE A 595 -78.48 68.24 -14.41
N GLU A 596 -77.39 68.58 -13.75
CA GLU A 596 -77.32 69.68 -12.78
C GLU A 596 -77.60 71.03 -13.45
N SER A 597 -77.04 71.28 -14.64
CA SER A 597 -77.33 72.49 -15.40
C SER A 597 -78.81 72.60 -15.79
N ILE A 598 -79.43 71.50 -16.21
CA ILE A 598 -80.87 71.43 -16.48
C ILE A 598 -81.68 71.66 -15.19
N GLY A 599 -81.25 71.07 -14.06
CA GLY A 599 -81.86 71.25 -12.75
C GLY A 599 -81.85 72.70 -12.29
N GLN A 600 -80.71 73.38 -12.40
CA GLN A 600 -80.59 74.80 -12.07
C GLN A 600 -81.48 75.67 -12.96
N ALA A 601 -81.50 75.41 -14.27
CA ALA A 601 -82.39 76.11 -15.19
C ALA A 601 -83.87 75.93 -14.82
N TYR A 602 -84.25 74.74 -14.33
CA TYR A 602 -85.59 74.49 -13.85
C TYR A 602 -85.91 75.24 -12.54
N GLU A 603 -84.98 75.29 -11.58
CA GLU A 603 -85.13 76.08 -10.35
C GLU A 603 -85.24 77.59 -10.64
N ASP A 604 -84.44 78.11 -11.57
CA ASP A 604 -84.49 79.51 -12.00
C ASP A 604 -85.86 79.84 -12.63
N ILE A 605 -86.40 78.94 -13.48
CA ILE A 605 -87.76 79.09 -14.03
C ILE A 605 -88.80 79.03 -12.92
N GLN A 606 -88.65 78.14 -11.94
CA GLN A 606 -89.58 78.01 -10.82
C GLN A 606 -89.59 79.25 -9.93
N THR A 607 -88.43 79.82 -9.63
CA THR A 607 -88.31 81.07 -8.86
C THR A 607 -88.86 82.26 -9.64
N GLN A 608 -88.60 82.35 -10.95
CA GLN A 608 -89.22 83.35 -11.81
C GLN A 608 -90.76 83.23 -11.80
N ASN A 609 -91.30 82.01 -11.88
CA ASN A 609 -92.74 81.76 -11.79
C ASN A 609 -93.30 82.17 -10.41
N GLN A 610 -92.59 81.91 -9.30
CA GLN A 610 -92.99 82.38 -7.97
C GLN A 610 -92.98 83.91 -7.87
N GLN A 611 -91.97 84.59 -8.42
CA GLN A 611 -91.92 86.05 -8.44
C GLN A 611 -93.08 86.65 -9.25
N LEU A 612 -93.39 86.08 -10.41
CA LEU A 612 -94.56 86.49 -11.20
C LEU A 612 -95.86 86.28 -10.42
N LEU A 613 -95.99 85.16 -9.70
CA LEU A 613 -97.15 84.90 -8.84
C LEU A 613 -97.26 85.95 -7.71
N GLN A 614 -96.14 86.31 -7.09
CA GLN A 614 -96.09 87.33 -6.05
C GLN A 614 -96.46 88.72 -6.60
N GLN A 615 -95.98 89.09 -7.79
CA GLN A 615 -96.37 90.34 -8.46
C GLN A 615 -97.88 90.38 -8.77
N ILE A 616 -98.47 89.25 -9.17
CA ILE A 616 -99.92 89.15 -9.36
C ILE A 616 -100.66 89.39 -8.05
N ILE A 617 -100.22 88.76 -6.95
CA ILE A 617 -100.81 88.93 -5.61
C ILE A 617 -100.69 90.39 -5.14
N GLU A 618 -99.53 91.03 -5.30
CA GLU A 618 -99.31 92.42 -4.90
C GLU A 618 -100.14 93.40 -5.73
N ARG A 619 -100.28 93.15 -7.03
CA ARG A 619 -101.17 93.92 -7.90
C ARG A 619 -102.63 93.75 -7.47
N ASP A 620 -103.04 92.55 -7.11
CA ASP A 620 -104.40 92.28 -6.64
C ASP A 620 -104.67 92.90 -5.25
N ASP A 621 -103.67 92.94 -4.36
CA ASP A 621 -103.74 93.69 -3.08
C ASP A 621 -103.85 95.20 -3.31
N HIS A 622 -103.06 95.76 -4.25
CA HIS A 622 -103.19 97.17 -4.65
C HIS A 622 -104.59 97.46 -5.22
N ASN A 623 -105.10 96.60 -6.11
CA ASN A 623 -106.46 96.72 -6.63
C ASN A 623 -107.50 96.69 -5.50
N THR A 624 -107.33 95.79 -4.51
CA THR A 624 -108.23 95.69 -3.35
C THR A 624 -108.18 96.95 -2.48
N LYS A 625 -106.99 97.50 -2.22
CA LYS A 625 -106.82 98.76 -1.50
C LYS A 625 -107.48 99.92 -2.24
N VAL A 626 -107.29 100.04 -3.55
CA VAL A 626 -107.95 101.09 -4.35
C VAL A 626 -109.47 100.99 -4.24
N ILE A 627 -110.02 99.77 -4.28
CA ILE A 627 -111.46 99.52 -4.06
C ILE A 627 -111.89 99.96 -2.65
N LEU A 628 -111.11 99.65 -1.61
CA LEU A 628 -111.38 100.09 -0.23
C LEU A 628 -111.31 101.61 -0.07
N TRP A 629 -110.32 102.28 -0.66
CA TRP A 629 -110.21 103.74 -0.64
C TRP A 629 -111.36 104.42 -1.40
N THR A 630 -111.80 103.84 -2.52
CA THR A 630 -113.00 104.35 -3.23
C THR A 630 -114.26 104.17 -2.40
N GLN A 631 -114.41 103.06 -1.65
CA GLN A 631 -115.51 102.88 -0.70
C GLN A 631 -115.43 103.82 0.50
N LEU A 632 -114.23 104.07 1.06
CA LEU A 632 -114.05 104.97 2.20
C LEU A 632 -114.33 106.43 1.83
N LEU A 633 -113.91 106.88 0.63
CA LEU A 633 -114.25 108.20 0.11
C LEU A 633 -115.77 108.36 -0.05
N PHE A 634 -116.47 107.30 -0.44
CA PHE A 634 -117.92 107.30 -0.54
C PHE A 634 -118.59 107.45 0.84
N CYS A 635 -118.10 106.76 1.88
CA CYS A 635 -118.64 106.86 3.23
C CYS A 635 -118.40 108.24 3.89
N VAL A 636 -117.22 108.85 3.71
CA VAL A 636 -116.94 110.20 4.25
C VAL A 636 -117.80 111.28 3.58
N HIS A 637 -118.18 111.10 2.30
CA HIS A 637 -119.12 112.00 1.65
C HIS A 637 -120.55 111.90 2.22
N VAL A 638 -120.93 110.74 2.74
CA VAL A 638 -122.25 110.54 3.37
C VAL A 638 -122.30 111.11 4.79
N ASP A 639 -121.24 110.98 5.60
CA ASP A 639 -121.22 111.48 6.99
C ASP A 639 -121.21 113.02 7.12
N VAL A 640 -120.65 113.76 6.15
CA VAL A 640 -120.72 115.24 6.14
C VAL A 640 -122.18 115.74 5.98
N SER A 641 -123.09 114.89 5.50
CA SER A 641 -124.46 115.30 5.21
C SER A 641 -125.44 115.16 6.40
N LEU A 642 -125.07 114.52 7.52
CA LEU A 642 -126.03 114.11 8.57
C LEU A 642 -125.90 114.81 9.95
N SER A 643 -124.93 115.70 10.18
CA SER A 643 -124.80 116.45 11.45
C SER A 643 -125.45 117.86 11.44
N SER A 644 -126.36 118.13 10.51
CA SER A 644 -127.14 119.37 10.40
C SER A 644 -128.64 119.08 10.59
N THR A 645 -129.08 118.92 11.84
CA THR A 645 -130.40 119.30 12.40
C THR A 645 -130.48 118.98 13.88
#